data_AF-A0A5C4JH51-F1
#
_entry.id   AF-A0A5C4JH51-F1
#
_cell.length_a   1.000
_cell.length_b   1.000
_cell.length_c   1.000
_cell.angle_alpha   90.00
_cell.angle_beta   90.00
_cell.angle_gamma   90.00
#
_symmetry.space_group_name_H-M   'P 1'
#
loop_
_entity.id
_entity.type
_entity.pdbx_description
1 polymer ?
#
loop_
_entity_poly.entity_id
_entity_poly.type
_entity_poly.pdbx_seq_one_letter_code
_entity_poly.pdbx_strand_id
1 'polypeptide(L)'
;MTEAPALGPRLTPHTLAQFARRAGITHSYARKLYSAVPSRLPDPDEYDADHRPLWYPDTIDAWAASTGRPADEGALWLLRAPAVSGPAEVRFRGLVDRPVVPGGRPMRLHATVYGTDHGPLVVIMPTDEEPDRWTWVGDYALVAADLVAPRFWSDTIVVVDLGGSLPRPYQRTVQHGPGSGTEIVLGSWSEDYEPILSCFTLRVDPEPAAQDTAGMPVDAIEPTLRDRALRLLGRVQPPEEAAPPPRPQPRAQERRPVTCAQLKRVLGVDLPQWLAGTRLPAVLERARAYHGTLTIPDRITPWPATLDRLQAAHTADMAEHFPAAFALLAADAADMRAAVRRVLDAQPVRGDGWYLAARPANPELPLHLETATAALPSPRDLDPTQIRAELIELRQTEAELPADTKTAPEGPAYEHAVALLAVAAETHHPQLAVDTCVIESGDLAGVAAQQWREGLTPHPAPKDVLRTRRGHRLLNGRPADQVRELLVDYAGRLVCLFDGGPRADVPYWHAEWPVGWPTEWNASTVIAADPDNDEESGGQPVLALTTTADGVRAEPVPLLPDRRDGDTFAFGYDGHGPGVLYDALVRIAVCSHRGFQPAIDPGSGSALWQAITHRGPLRLRWADVQKWAKQDAAHELRH
;
A
#
# COMPACT_ATOMS: atom_id res chain seq x y z
N MET A 1 -10.32 -14.50 -5.94
CA MET A 1 -10.12 -13.94 -7.30
C MET A 1 -11.45 -13.94 -8.01
N THR A 2 -12.15 -12.81 -7.97
CA THR A 2 -13.43 -12.61 -8.67
C THR A 2 -13.09 -12.16 -10.10
N GLU A 3 -13.50 -12.91 -11.11
CA GLU A 3 -13.31 -12.53 -12.51
C GLU A 3 -13.89 -11.13 -12.74
N ALA A 4 -13.07 -10.22 -13.27
CA ALA A 4 -13.54 -8.92 -13.72
C ALA A 4 -14.59 -9.16 -14.83
N PRO A 5 -15.81 -8.61 -14.72
CA PRO A 5 -16.83 -8.79 -15.75
C PRO A 5 -16.34 -8.16 -17.05
N ALA A 6 -16.60 -8.85 -18.17
CA ALA A 6 -16.14 -8.49 -19.50
C ALA A 6 -16.39 -7.01 -19.82
N LEU A 7 -15.29 -6.28 -20.08
CA LEU A 7 -15.30 -4.96 -20.71
C LEU A 7 -16.20 -5.03 -21.97
N GLY A 8 -16.95 -3.97 -22.25
CA GLY A 8 -17.86 -3.90 -23.41
C GLY A 8 -17.16 -4.24 -24.74
N PRO A 9 -17.91 -4.39 -25.85
CA PRO A 9 -17.36 -4.87 -27.12
C PRO A 9 -16.15 -4.02 -27.54
N ARG A 10 -14.95 -4.62 -27.43
CA ARG A 10 -13.68 -4.01 -27.83
C ARG A 10 -13.70 -3.76 -29.33
N LEU A 11 -13.11 -2.64 -29.76
CA LEU A 11 -12.93 -2.34 -31.19
C LEU A 11 -12.14 -3.46 -31.86
N THR A 12 -12.43 -3.80 -33.11
CA THR A 12 -11.67 -4.85 -33.80
C THR A 12 -10.26 -4.33 -34.16
N PRO A 13 -9.19 -4.98 -33.69
CA PRO A 13 -7.82 -4.54 -33.99
C PRO A 13 -7.46 -4.78 -35.46
N HIS A 14 -6.47 -4.02 -35.95
CA HIS A 14 -6.02 -3.94 -37.33
C HIS A 14 -4.57 -4.41 -37.44
N THR A 15 -4.29 -5.28 -38.41
CA THR A 15 -2.93 -5.63 -38.84
C THR A 15 -2.20 -4.43 -39.45
N LEU A 16 -0.88 -4.51 -39.62
CA LEU A 16 -0.08 -3.45 -40.26
C LEU A 16 -0.58 -3.06 -41.68
N ALA A 17 -1.11 -4.03 -42.45
CA ALA A 17 -1.69 -3.76 -43.76
C ALA A 17 -3.02 -3.00 -43.65
N GLN A 18 -3.84 -3.32 -42.65
CA GLN A 18 -5.07 -2.58 -42.35
C GLN A 18 -4.77 -1.18 -41.77
N PHE A 19 -3.75 -1.04 -40.91
CA PHE A 19 -3.20 0.24 -40.47
C PHE A 19 -2.88 1.12 -41.66
N ALA A 20 -2.09 0.60 -42.61
CA ALA A 20 -1.66 1.35 -43.77
C ALA A 20 -2.84 1.88 -44.60
N ARG A 21 -3.83 1.00 -44.86
CA ARG A 21 -5.04 1.38 -45.60
C ARG A 21 -5.83 2.48 -44.87
N ARG A 22 -6.08 2.31 -43.57
CA ARG A 22 -6.85 3.28 -42.77
C ARG A 22 -6.13 4.63 -42.67
N ALA A 23 -4.81 4.64 -42.50
CA ALA A 23 -4.00 5.86 -42.43
C ALA A 23 -3.69 6.51 -43.80
N GLY A 24 -4.19 5.96 -44.90
CA GLY A 24 -3.96 6.49 -46.25
C GLY A 24 -2.50 6.39 -46.70
N ILE A 25 -1.77 5.35 -46.30
CA ILE A 25 -0.37 5.09 -46.70
C ILE A 25 -0.21 3.72 -47.36
N THR A 26 0.87 3.54 -48.11
CA THR A 26 1.18 2.23 -48.70
C THR A 26 1.68 1.26 -47.62
N HIS A 27 1.37 -0.03 -47.77
CA HIS A 27 1.83 -1.06 -46.83
C HIS A 27 3.38 -1.11 -46.75
N SER A 28 4.08 -0.91 -47.88
CA SER A 28 5.55 -0.82 -47.90
C SER A 28 6.07 0.37 -47.08
N TYR A 29 5.38 1.52 -47.12
CA TYR A 29 5.75 2.68 -46.30
C TYR A 29 5.48 2.43 -44.81
N ALA A 30 4.34 1.83 -44.47
CA ALA A 30 4.04 1.43 -43.09
C ALA A 30 5.10 0.46 -42.52
N ARG A 31 5.51 -0.54 -43.31
CA ARG A 31 6.62 -1.45 -42.94
C ARG A 31 7.92 -0.70 -42.66
N LYS A 32 8.26 0.27 -43.52
CA LYS A 32 9.47 1.10 -43.35
C LYS A 32 9.41 1.95 -42.08
N LEU A 33 8.25 2.52 -41.76
CA LEU A 33 8.05 3.32 -40.54
C LEU A 33 8.14 2.47 -39.27
N TYR A 34 7.57 1.27 -39.31
CA TYR A 34 7.61 0.31 -38.20
C TYR A 34 9.03 -0.22 -37.95
N SER A 35 9.79 -0.50 -39.02
CA SER A 35 11.16 -1.01 -38.92
C SER A 35 12.23 0.05 -38.62
N ALA A 36 11.85 1.32 -38.45
CA ALA A 36 12.78 2.38 -38.09
C ALA A 36 13.24 2.23 -36.62
N VAL A 37 14.43 2.74 -36.27
CA VAL A 37 14.93 2.75 -34.89
C VAL A 37 15.24 4.20 -34.48
N PRO A 38 14.45 4.81 -33.55
CA PRO A 38 13.20 4.27 -33.00
C PRO A 38 12.07 4.19 -34.06
N SER A 39 11.06 3.34 -33.80
CA SER A 39 9.88 3.22 -34.66
C SER A 39 9.21 4.57 -34.83
N ARG A 40 8.72 4.85 -36.04
CA ARG A 40 7.92 6.05 -36.35
C ARG A 40 6.42 5.79 -36.38
N LEU A 41 6.01 4.55 -36.17
CA LEU A 41 4.64 4.16 -35.85
C LEU A 41 4.46 4.09 -34.33
N PRO A 42 3.23 4.29 -33.82
CA PRO A 42 2.94 4.05 -32.41
C PRO A 42 3.20 2.58 -32.07
N ASP A 43 3.51 2.32 -30.80
CA ASP A 43 3.62 0.95 -30.30
C ASP A 43 2.34 0.17 -30.60
N PRO A 44 2.44 -1.14 -30.88
CA PRO A 44 1.29 -2.00 -31.08
C PRO A 44 0.42 -2.03 -29.82
N ASP A 45 -0.90 -1.95 -30.00
CA ASP A 45 -1.84 -2.04 -28.88
C ASP A 45 -1.90 -3.49 -28.34
N GLU A 46 -1.80 -4.47 -29.24
CA GLU A 46 -1.79 -5.90 -28.93
C GLU A 46 -0.92 -6.66 -29.93
N TYR A 47 -0.72 -7.95 -29.67
CA TYR A 47 -0.10 -8.89 -30.60
C TYR A 47 -1.05 -10.06 -30.85
N ASP A 48 -1.12 -10.53 -32.09
CA ASP A 48 -1.86 -11.75 -32.41
C ASP A 48 -1.14 -13.01 -31.90
N ALA A 49 -1.76 -14.18 -32.10
CA ALA A 49 -1.19 -15.47 -31.69
C ALA A 49 0.16 -15.80 -32.36
N ASP A 50 0.49 -15.15 -33.49
CA ASP A 50 1.77 -15.28 -34.19
C ASP A 50 2.77 -14.18 -33.77
N HIS A 51 2.50 -13.45 -32.68
CA HIS A 51 3.26 -12.28 -32.21
C HIS A 51 3.38 -11.15 -33.25
N ARG A 52 2.41 -11.02 -34.15
CA ARG A 52 2.38 -9.89 -35.11
C ARG A 52 1.68 -8.70 -34.46
N PRO A 53 2.17 -7.47 -34.72
CA PRO A 53 1.63 -6.28 -34.09
C PRO A 53 0.24 -5.95 -34.64
N LEU A 54 -0.64 -5.58 -33.72
CA LEU A 54 -2.02 -5.17 -33.97
C LEU A 54 -2.27 -3.77 -33.40
N TRP A 55 -3.07 -2.96 -34.10
CA TRP A 55 -3.45 -1.62 -33.66
C TRP A 55 -4.96 -1.42 -33.70
N TYR A 56 -5.53 -0.76 -32.71
CA TYR A 56 -6.93 -0.37 -32.72
C TYR A 56 -7.17 0.80 -33.69
N PRO A 57 -8.39 0.94 -34.26
CA PRO A 57 -8.76 2.05 -35.14
C PRO A 57 -8.40 3.43 -34.56
N ASP A 58 -8.69 3.65 -33.28
CA ASP A 58 -8.41 4.90 -32.58
C ASP A 58 -6.90 5.20 -32.52
N THR A 59 -6.05 4.18 -32.41
CA THR A 59 -4.59 4.33 -32.42
C THR A 59 -4.08 4.81 -33.77
N ILE A 60 -4.63 4.23 -34.84
CA ILE A 60 -4.31 4.61 -36.22
C ILE A 60 -4.76 6.04 -36.50
N ASP A 61 -5.98 6.39 -36.11
CA ASP A 61 -6.58 7.70 -36.37
C ASP A 61 -5.87 8.82 -35.62
N ALA A 62 -5.48 8.56 -34.35
CA ALA A 62 -4.70 9.51 -33.56
C ALA A 62 -3.31 9.77 -34.17
N TRP A 63 -2.65 8.72 -34.67
CA TRP A 63 -1.37 8.85 -35.38
C TRP A 63 -1.51 9.56 -36.73
N ALA A 64 -2.59 9.28 -37.48
CA ALA A 64 -2.88 9.98 -38.72
C ALA A 64 -3.07 11.49 -38.44
N ALA A 65 -3.91 11.85 -37.47
CA ALA A 65 -4.14 13.23 -37.09
C ALA A 65 -2.85 13.95 -36.63
N SER A 66 -2.02 13.31 -35.79
CA SER A 66 -0.77 13.93 -35.30
C SER A 66 0.28 14.13 -36.40
N THR A 67 0.23 13.34 -37.47
CA THR A 67 1.12 13.47 -38.64
C THR A 67 0.54 14.35 -39.75
N GLY A 68 -0.53 15.09 -39.47
CA GLY A 68 -1.18 15.99 -40.43
C GLY A 68 -1.97 15.26 -41.54
N ARG A 69 -2.28 13.98 -41.33
CA ARG A 69 -3.10 13.17 -42.24
C ARG A 69 -4.56 13.23 -41.80
N PRO A 70 -5.52 13.16 -42.74
CA PRO A 70 -6.93 13.08 -42.38
C PRO A 70 -7.19 11.77 -41.63
N ALA A 71 -7.87 11.86 -40.48
CA ALA A 71 -8.42 10.70 -39.80
C ALA A 71 -9.64 10.17 -40.58
N ASP A 72 -9.92 8.89 -40.45
CA ASP A 72 -11.04 8.21 -41.11
C ASP A 72 -12.40 8.84 -40.75
N GLU A 73 -13.40 8.75 -41.63
CA GLU A 73 -14.72 9.35 -41.40
C GLU A 73 -15.43 8.77 -40.16
N GLY A 74 -15.17 7.50 -39.84
CA GLY A 74 -15.67 6.84 -38.63
C GLY A 74 -14.88 7.14 -37.36
N ALA A 75 -13.79 7.91 -37.44
CA ALA A 75 -12.99 8.31 -36.28
C ALA A 75 -13.77 9.24 -35.35
N LEU A 76 -13.38 9.24 -34.07
CA LEU A 76 -13.87 10.20 -33.09
C LEU A 76 -13.78 11.62 -33.66
N TRP A 77 -14.89 12.36 -33.57
CA TRP A 77 -14.92 13.73 -34.10
C TRP A 77 -13.83 14.59 -33.48
N LEU A 78 -13.43 14.32 -32.23
CA LEU A 78 -12.33 15.00 -31.53
C LEU A 78 -11.01 14.98 -32.31
N LEU A 79 -10.73 13.91 -33.05
CA LEU A 79 -9.50 13.77 -33.85
C LEU A 79 -9.61 14.50 -35.19
N ARG A 80 -10.83 14.78 -35.65
CA ARG A 80 -11.12 15.42 -36.95
C ARG A 80 -11.44 16.91 -36.86
N ALA A 81 -12.01 17.34 -35.74
CA ALA A 81 -12.42 18.72 -35.51
C ALA A 81 -11.23 19.66 -35.73
N PRO A 82 -11.39 20.83 -36.38
CA PRO A 82 -10.32 21.81 -36.51
C PRO A 82 -9.98 22.43 -35.15
N ALA A 83 -8.87 23.15 -35.09
CA ALA A 83 -8.58 23.97 -33.93
C ALA A 83 -9.61 25.11 -33.83
N VAL A 84 -10.17 25.32 -32.63
CA VAL A 84 -11.13 26.41 -32.41
C VAL A 84 -10.41 27.76 -32.26
N SER A 85 -11.07 28.83 -32.69
CA SER A 85 -10.55 30.20 -32.63
C SER A 85 -10.79 30.90 -31.27
N GLY A 86 -11.64 30.32 -30.42
CA GLY A 86 -11.99 30.86 -29.11
C GLY A 86 -12.37 29.74 -28.12
N PRO A 87 -12.52 30.07 -26.83
CA PRO A 87 -12.87 29.09 -25.82
C PRO A 87 -14.28 28.55 -26.04
N ALA A 88 -14.44 27.23 -25.90
CA ALA A 88 -15.72 26.54 -25.96
C ALA A 88 -16.63 27.01 -24.81
N GLU A 89 -17.94 27.05 -25.09
CA GLU A 89 -18.96 27.42 -24.11
C GLU A 89 -19.00 26.39 -22.98
N VAL A 90 -18.91 26.85 -21.72
CA VAL A 90 -19.16 25.99 -20.56
C VAL A 90 -20.66 25.96 -20.27
N ARG A 91 -21.32 24.86 -20.61
CA ARG A 91 -22.76 24.67 -20.39
C ARG A 91 -23.10 24.19 -18.98
N PHE A 92 -22.18 23.46 -18.38
CA PHE A 92 -22.27 23.02 -16.99
C PHE A 92 -20.87 22.93 -16.39
N ARG A 93 -20.74 23.29 -15.11
CA ARG A 93 -19.53 23.04 -14.31
C ARG A 93 -19.97 22.93 -12.86
N GLY A 94 -19.68 21.84 -12.18
CA GLY A 94 -20.00 21.70 -10.76
C GLY A 94 -19.89 20.27 -10.24
N LEU A 95 -20.15 20.11 -8.95
CA LEU A 95 -20.25 18.81 -8.30
C LEU A 95 -21.55 18.10 -8.69
N VAL A 96 -21.46 16.80 -8.90
CA VAL A 96 -22.57 15.90 -9.20
C VAL A 96 -22.56 14.76 -8.20
N ASP A 97 -23.67 14.64 -7.47
CA ASP A 97 -23.91 13.53 -6.56
C ASP A 97 -24.73 12.47 -7.28
N ARG A 98 -24.20 11.24 -7.39
CA ARG A 98 -24.92 10.12 -7.97
C ARG A 98 -25.35 9.12 -6.90
N PRO A 99 -26.65 8.82 -6.78
CA PRO A 99 -27.10 7.71 -5.96
C PRO A 99 -26.65 6.37 -6.56
N VAL A 100 -26.39 5.47 -5.64
CA VAL A 100 -25.82 4.13 -5.75
C VAL A 100 -26.50 3.23 -6.81
N VAL A 101 -25.72 2.52 -7.64
CA VAL A 101 -26.12 1.21 -8.23
C VAL A 101 -26.24 0.19 -7.09
N PRO A 102 -27.26 -0.68 -7.02
CA PRO A 102 -27.52 -1.52 -5.84
C PRO A 102 -26.25 -2.15 -5.22
N GLY A 103 -25.88 -1.73 -4.00
CA GLY A 103 -24.68 -2.20 -3.28
C GLY A 103 -23.46 -1.26 -3.26
N GLY A 104 -23.45 -0.18 -4.04
CA GLY A 104 -22.40 0.86 -4.03
C GLY A 104 -22.54 1.92 -2.91
N ARG A 105 -21.56 2.83 -2.80
CA ARG A 105 -21.65 4.07 -1.99
C ARG A 105 -21.93 5.27 -2.91
N PRO A 106 -22.65 6.31 -2.44
CA PRO A 106 -22.93 7.48 -3.26
C PRO A 106 -21.63 8.12 -3.74
N MET A 107 -21.54 8.41 -5.03
CA MET A 107 -20.34 8.99 -5.63
C MET A 107 -20.52 10.49 -5.78
N ARG A 108 -19.49 11.25 -5.38
CA ARG A 108 -19.38 12.68 -5.63
C ARG A 108 -18.28 12.94 -6.65
N LEU A 109 -18.65 13.51 -7.80
CA LEU A 109 -17.76 13.80 -8.91
C LEU A 109 -17.82 15.29 -9.25
N HIS A 110 -16.77 15.85 -9.83
CA HIS A 110 -16.82 17.14 -10.49
C HIS A 110 -16.92 16.93 -12.00
N ALA A 111 -17.89 17.59 -12.64
CA ALA A 111 -18.08 17.50 -14.08
C ALA A 111 -18.10 18.89 -14.73
N THR A 112 -17.54 18.98 -15.93
CA THR A 112 -17.65 20.16 -16.81
C THR A 112 -18.15 19.73 -18.17
N VAL A 113 -19.23 20.34 -18.66
CA VAL A 113 -19.79 20.11 -19.99
C VAL A 113 -19.43 21.30 -20.87
N TYR A 114 -18.68 21.03 -21.93
CA TYR A 114 -18.35 21.98 -22.97
C TYR A 114 -19.29 21.80 -24.16
N GLY A 115 -19.86 22.90 -24.65
CA GLY A 115 -20.54 22.95 -25.94
C GLY A 115 -19.52 23.15 -27.05
N THR A 116 -19.47 22.21 -28.01
CA THR A 116 -18.66 22.36 -29.23
C THR A 116 -19.55 22.24 -30.46
N ASP A 117 -19.06 22.70 -31.62
CA ASP A 117 -19.77 22.61 -32.90
C ASP A 117 -19.98 21.16 -33.38
N HIS A 118 -19.25 20.20 -32.81
CA HIS A 118 -19.25 18.79 -33.18
C HIS A 118 -20.00 17.89 -32.19
N GLY A 119 -20.42 18.43 -31.05
CA GLY A 119 -21.10 17.70 -29.99
C GLY A 119 -20.64 18.11 -28.59
N PRO A 120 -21.35 17.68 -27.53
CA PRO A 120 -20.94 17.94 -26.15
C PRO A 120 -19.65 17.18 -25.80
N LEU A 121 -18.76 17.83 -25.06
CA LEU A 121 -17.60 17.19 -24.43
C LEU A 121 -17.73 17.31 -22.92
N VAL A 122 -17.81 16.16 -22.23
CA VAL A 122 -17.95 16.09 -20.77
C VAL A 122 -16.62 15.69 -20.17
N VAL A 123 -16.01 16.57 -19.36
CA VAL A 123 -14.84 16.24 -18.55
C VAL A 123 -15.31 15.90 -17.14
N ILE A 124 -15.03 14.69 -16.68
CA ILE A 124 -15.39 14.18 -15.36
C ILE A 124 -14.13 13.93 -14.54
N MET A 125 -14.22 14.23 -13.25
CA MET A 125 -13.13 14.08 -12.30
C MET A 125 -13.67 13.51 -10.98
N PRO A 126 -13.16 12.36 -10.53
CA PRO A 126 -13.49 11.82 -9.23
C PRO A 126 -12.87 12.68 -8.11
N THR A 127 -13.55 12.75 -6.98
CA THR A 127 -13.05 13.43 -5.78
C THR A 127 -12.19 12.49 -4.94
N ASP A 128 -11.24 13.04 -4.18
CA ASP A 128 -10.30 12.26 -3.35
C ASP A 128 -10.90 11.74 -2.03
N GLU A 129 -12.20 11.95 -1.79
CA GLU A 129 -12.88 11.45 -0.59
C GLU A 129 -13.04 9.90 -0.61
N GLU A 130 -12.89 9.25 -1.77
CA GLU A 130 -12.95 7.78 -1.91
C GLU A 130 -11.85 7.23 -2.87
N PRO A 131 -10.57 7.20 -2.46
CA PRO A 131 -9.42 6.94 -3.36
C PRO A 131 -9.28 5.48 -3.86
N ASP A 132 -9.95 4.51 -3.24
CA ASP A 132 -9.67 3.08 -3.44
C ASP A 132 -10.68 2.32 -4.32
N ARG A 133 -11.48 3.02 -5.13
CA ARG A 133 -12.48 2.32 -5.97
C ARG A 133 -12.30 2.65 -7.44
N TRP A 134 -11.91 1.63 -8.19
CA TRP A 134 -12.13 1.53 -9.63
C TRP A 134 -13.63 1.60 -9.89
N THR A 135 -14.12 2.82 -10.06
CA THR A 135 -15.49 3.10 -10.48
C THR A 135 -15.69 2.52 -11.87
N TRP A 136 -16.79 1.83 -12.07
CA TRP A 136 -17.07 1.17 -13.34
C TRP A 136 -17.26 2.24 -14.43
N VAL A 137 -16.72 2.00 -15.63
CA VAL A 137 -16.79 2.94 -16.77
C VAL A 137 -18.23 3.41 -17.06
N GLY A 138 -19.23 2.55 -16.80
CA GLY A 138 -20.63 2.94 -16.96
C GLY A 138 -21.15 3.95 -15.93
N ASP A 139 -20.56 4.07 -14.75
CA ASP A 139 -20.98 5.10 -13.78
C ASP A 139 -20.69 6.51 -14.31
N TYR A 140 -19.53 6.70 -14.94
CA TYR A 140 -19.18 7.94 -15.63
C TYR A 140 -20.07 8.21 -16.84
N ALA A 141 -20.41 7.16 -17.59
CA ALA A 141 -21.31 7.24 -18.74
C ALA A 141 -22.69 7.75 -18.33
N LEU A 142 -23.22 7.19 -17.24
CA LEU A 142 -24.50 7.59 -16.72
C LEU A 142 -24.47 9.04 -16.20
N VAL A 143 -23.37 9.47 -15.56
CA VAL A 143 -23.25 10.87 -15.08
C VAL A 143 -23.22 11.82 -16.27
N ALA A 144 -22.46 11.51 -17.32
CA ALA A 144 -22.46 12.30 -18.54
C ALA A 144 -23.86 12.35 -19.19
N ALA A 145 -24.59 11.24 -19.19
CA ALA A 145 -25.93 11.17 -19.74
C ALA A 145 -26.98 11.97 -18.95
N ASP A 146 -26.81 12.10 -17.63
CA ASP A 146 -27.65 12.97 -16.79
C ASP A 146 -27.40 14.46 -17.07
N LEU A 147 -26.20 14.82 -17.56
CA LEU A 147 -25.78 16.19 -17.87
C LEU A 147 -26.04 16.61 -19.33
N VAL A 148 -26.31 15.66 -20.21
CA VAL A 148 -26.44 15.90 -21.66
C VAL A 148 -27.77 15.35 -22.17
N ALA A 149 -28.49 16.15 -22.95
CA ALA A 149 -29.77 15.73 -23.51
C ALA A 149 -29.62 14.48 -24.42
N PRO A 150 -30.55 13.50 -24.38
CA PRO A 150 -30.43 12.21 -25.09
C PRO A 150 -30.12 12.31 -26.58
N ARG A 151 -30.67 13.33 -27.26
CA ARG A 151 -30.42 13.59 -28.69
C ARG A 151 -28.95 13.86 -29.05
N PHE A 152 -28.10 14.16 -28.08
CA PHE A 152 -26.67 14.42 -28.28
C PHE A 152 -25.78 13.27 -27.80
N TRP A 153 -26.33 12.19 -27.22
CA TRP A 153 -25.52 11.11 -26.65
C TRP A 153 -24.57 10.48 -27.67
N SER A 154 -25.03 10.21 -28.89
CA SER A 154 -24.20 9.63 -29.96
C SER A 154 -22.96 10.46 -30.31
N ASP A 155 -23.04 11.78 -30.09
CA ASP A 155 -21.96 12.74 -30.40
C ASP A 155 -21.20 13.16 -29.14
N THR A 156 -21.58 12.65 -27.97
CA THR A 156 -20.98 13.04 -26.69
C THR A 156 -19.69 12.27 -26.47
N ILE A 157 -18.62 13.02 -26.21
CA ILE A 157 -17.35 12.49 -25.73
C ILE A 157 -17.25 12.73 -24.23
N VAL A 158 -16.94 11.67 -23.49
CA VAL A 158 -16.70 11.72 -22.04
C VAL A 158 -15.23 11.48 -21.79
N VAL A 159 -14.58 12.41 -21.12
CA VAL A 159 -13.18 12.34 -20.73
C VAL A 159 -13.12 12.26 -19.22
N VAL A 160 -12.36 11.30 -18.68
CA VAL A 160 -12.20 11.12 -17.24
C VAL A 160 -10.75 11.40 -16.87
N ASP A 161 -10.56 12.38 -15.99
CA ASP A 161 -9.26 12.66 -15.35
C ASP A 161 -9.16 11.80 -14.08
N LEU A 162 -8.39 10.72 -14.14
CA LEU A 162 -8.16 9.85 -12.99
C LEU A 162 -7.15 10.44 -11.99
N GLY A 163 -6.54 11.59 -12.31
CA GLY A 163 -5.57 12.30 -11.49
C GLY A 163 -4.16 11.75 -11.67
N GLY A 164 -3.19 12.65 -11.54
CA GLY A 164 -1.79 12.28 -11.35
C GLY A 164 -1.58 11.77 -9.94
N SER A 165 -1.10 10.53 -9.80
CA SER A 165 -0.43 10.19 -8.55
C SER A 165 0.86 11.01 -8.48
N LEU A 166 1.11 11.68 -7.34
CA LEU A 166 2.49 11.98 -6.99
C LEU A 166 3.29 10.68 -7.14
N PRO A 167 4.57 10.72 -7.59
CA PRO A 167 5.44 9.58 -7.40
C PRO A 167 5.34 9.21 -5.92
N ARG A 168 4.68 8.09 -5.61
CA ARG A 168 4.56 7.68 -4.22
C ARG A 168 6.01 7.46 -3.76
N PRO A 169 6.39 7.90 -2.54
CA PRO A 169 7.58 7.34 -1.93
C PRO A 169 7.36 5.84 -1.93
N TYR A 170 8.09 5.14 -2.78
CA TYR A 170 8.20 3.70 -2.64
C TYR A 170 9.51 3.48 -1.91
N GLN A 171 9.44 2.78 -0.79
CA GLN A 171 10.63 2.31 -0.15
C GLN A 171 11.31 1.37 -1.12
N ARG A 172 12.43 1.81 -1.68
CA ARG A 172 13.29 0.91 -2.42
C ARG A 172 14.30 0.40 -1.41
N THR A 173 14.22 -0.88 -1.07
CA THR A 173 15.34 -1.56 -0.42
C THR A 173 16.46 -1.63 -1.44
N VAL A 174 17.39 -0.68 -1.39
CA VAL A 174 18.56 -0.69 -2.27
C VAL A 174 19.57 -1.63 -1.63
N GLN A 175 19.72 -2.83 -2.19
CA GLN A 175 20.80 -3.73 -1.80
C GLN A 175 22.14 -3.17 -2.32
N HIS A 176 22.85 -2.45 -1.47
CA HIS A 176 24.25 -2.06 -1.70
C HIS A 176 25.16 -2.71 -0.67
N GLY A 177 25.39 -4.02 -0.80
CA GLY A 177 26.36 -4.71 0.06
C GLY A 177 26.10 -4.53 1.56
N PRO A 178 27.13 -4.67 2.43
CA PRO A 178 26.94 -4.67 3.88
C PRO A 178 26.61 -3.26 4.38
N GLY A 179 25.31 -3.01 4.55
CA GLY A 179 24.73 -1.73 4.96
C GLY A 179 23.45 -1.43 4.17
N SER A 180 22.41 -2.26 4.35
CA SER A 180 21.10 -1.99 3.74
C SER A 180 20.42 -0.84 4.49
N GLY A 181 20.56 0.37 3.97
CA GLY A 181 19.69 1.49 4.34
C GLY A 181 18.38 1.44 3.57
N THR A 182 17.25 1.68 4.24
CA THR A 182 15.98 1.96 3.56
C THR A 182 16.07 3.36 2.97
N GLU A 183 16.33 3.49 1.66
CA GLU A 183 16.21 4.77 0.99
C GLU A 183 14.73 5.03 0.68
N ILE A 184 14.17 6.08 1.29
CA ILE A 184 12.88 6.62 0.86
C ILE A 184 13.14 7.41 -0.42
N VAL A 185 13.14 6.71 -1.55
CA VAL A 185 13.19 7.36 -2.85
C VAL A 185 11.79 7.86 -3.16
N LEU A 186 11.57 9.17 -3.02
CA LEU A 186 10.47 9.82 -3.71
C LEU A 186 10.75 9.65 -5.20
N GLY A 187 9.90 8.89 -5.90
CA GLY A 187 10.08 8.65 -7.33
C GLY A 187 10.27 9.99 -8.06
N SER A 188 11.13 10.02 -9.07
CA SER A 188 11.18 11.17 -9.97
C SER A 188 9.87 11.22 -10.75
N TRP A 189 9.35 12.42 -10.99
CA TRP A 189 8.44 12.64 -12.10
C TRP A 189 9.10 12.07 -13.36
N SER A 190 8.41 11.25 -14.14
CA SER A 190 8.89 10.97 -15.49
C SER A 190 9.00 12.33 -16.19
N GLU A 191 10.14 12.61 -16.82
CA GLU A 191 10.33 13.85 -17.61
C GLU A 191 9.25 13.97 -18.70
N ASP A 192 8.60 12.86 -19.06
CA ASP A 192 7.48 12.73 -19.98
C ASP A 192 6.09 12.66 -19.29
N TYR A 193 5.87 13.39 -18.19
CA TYR A 193 4.54 13.44 -17.56
C TYR A 193 3.55 14.19 -18.47
N GLU A 194 2.95 13.46 -19.42
CA GLU A 194 1.72 13.85 -20.10
C GLU A 194 0.53 13.20 -19.36
N PRO A 195 -0.39 13.98 -18.79
CA PRO A 195 -1.61 13.43 -18.22
C PRO A 195 -2.45 12.81 -19.34
N ILE A 196 -2.45 11.48 -19.38
CA ILE A 196 -3.28 10.68 -20.28
C ILE A 196 -4.68 10.59 -19.68
N LEU A 197 -5.70 11.04 -20.42
CA LEU A 197 -7.08 11.07 -19.96
C LEU A 197 -7.89 9.96 -20.61
N SER A 198 -8.59 9.15 -19.81
CA SER A 198 -9.46 8.09 -20.33
C SER A 198 -10.61 8.68 -21.12
N CYS A 199 -10.93 8.10 -22.29
CA CYS A 199 -11.93 8.63 -23.20
C CYS A 199 -13.02 7.59 -23.49
N PHE A 200 -14.27 8.04 -23.54
CA PHE A 200 -15.44 7.22 -23.80
C PHE A 200 -16.42 7.95 -24.73
N THR A 201 -17.24 7.20 -25.44
CA THR A 201 -18.41 7.72 -26.17
C THR A 201 -19.69 7.13 -25.57
N LEU A 202 -20.76 7.93 -25.50
CA LEU A 202 -22.07 7.41 -25.09
C LEU A 202 -22.76 6.72 -26.27
N ARG A 203 -23.35 5.56 -26.01
CA ARG A 203 -24.20 4.84 -26.97
C ARG A 203 -25.59 4.64 -26.40
N VAL A 204 -26.58 4.70 -27.29
CA VAL A 204 -27.95 4.26 -27.03
C VAL A 204 -28.05 2.86 -27.61
N ASP A 205 -28.38 1.85 -26.80
CA ASP A 205 -28.81 0.59 -27.39
C ASP A 205 -30.07 0.87 -28.21
N PRO A 206 -30.21 0.31 -29.43
CA PRO A 206 -31.53 0.24 -30.05
C PRO A 206 -32.47 -0.41 -29.02
N GLU A 207 -33.69 0.11 -28.86
CA GLU A 207 -34.70 -0.45 -27.95
C GLU A 207 -34.59 -1.97 -27.99
N PRO A 208 -34.50 -2.67 -26.83
CA PRO A 208 -34.52 -4.11 -26.86
C PRO A 208 -35.80 -4.50 -27.60
N ALA A 209 -35.65 -5.03 -28.82
CA ALA A 209 -36.76 -5.55 -29.60
C ALA A 209 -37.52 -6.45 -28.62
N ALA A 210 -38.79 -6.10 -28.37
CA ALA A 210 -39.60 -6.71 -27.33
C ALA A 210 -39.25 -8.20 -27.25
N GLN A 211 -38.54 -8.60 -26.19
CA GLN A 211 -38.19 -10.00 -26.01
C GLN A 211 -39.54 -10.71 -25.91
N ASP A 212 -39.85 -11.47 -26.93
CA ASP A 212 -41.01 -12.32 -27.01
C ASP A 212 -40.97 -13.20 -25.75
N THR A 213 -41.79 -12.87 -24.76
CA THR A 213 -41.94 -13.62 -23.51
C THR A 213 -42.68 -14.91 -23.83
N ALA A 214 -42.06 -15.77 -24.64
CA ALA A 214 -42.49 -17.12 -24.91
C ALA A 214 -41.57 -18.07 -24.14
N GLY A 215 -42.03 -18.45 -22.94
CA GLY A 215 -41.64 -19.69 -22.28
C GLY A 215 -40.36 -19.65 -21.45
N MET A 216 -40.50 -19.28 -20.18
CA MET A 216 -39.71 -19.89 -19.10
C MET A 216 -40.69 -20.41 -18.04
N PRO A 217 -40.58 -21.68 -17.59
CA PRO A 217 -41.49 -22.25 -16.61
C PRO A 217 -41.23 -21.63 -15.24
N VAL A 218 -42.30 -21.12 -14.63
CA VAL A 218 -42.31 -20.68 -13.23
C VAL A 218 -42.51 -21.91 -12.36
N ASP A 219 -41.43 -22.45 -11.83
CA ASP A 219 -41.49 -23.32 -10.65
C ASP A 219 -40.99 -22.56 -9.42
N ALA A 220 -41.99 -22.26 -8.59
CA ALA A 220 -42.03 -21.88 -7.18
C ALA A 220 -40.69 -21.74 -6.41
N ILE A 221 -40.40 -20.50 -6.03
CA ILE A 221 -39.80 -20.19 -4.72
C ILE A 221 -40.89 -19.49 -3.90
N GLU A 222 -41.35 -20.14 -2.84
CA GLU A 222 -42.34 -19.58 -1.91
C GLU A 222 -41.83 -18.28 -1.27
N PRO A 223 -42.66 -17.23 -1.17
CA PRO A 223 -42.31 -16.02 -0.43
C PRO A 223 -42.29 -16.31 1.07
N THR A 224 -41.16 -16.04 1.71
CA THR A 224 -40.99 -16.22 3.16
C THR A 224 -41.95 -15.36 3.98
N LEU A 225 -42.26 -15.81 5.20
CA LEU A 225 -43.10 -15.15 6.22
C LEU A 225 -42.85 -13.65 6.45
N ARG A 226 -41.69 -13.13 6.03
CA ARG A 226 -41.33 -11.71 6.07
C ARG A 226 -42.19 -10.85 5.15
N ASP A 227 -42.57 -11.36 3.98
CA ASP A 227 -43.39 -10.62 2.99
C ASP A 227 -44.87 -10.55 3.39
N ARG A 228 -45.36 -11.53 4.16
CA ARG A 228 -46.68 -11.46 4.81
C ARG A 228 -46.71 -10.44 5.96
N ALA A 229 -45.62 -10.31 6.71
CA ALA A 229 -45.51 -9.36 7.81
C ALA A 229 -45.51 -7.90 7.32
N LEU A 230 -44.91 -7.62 6.16
CA LEU A 230 -44.87 -6.27 5.58
C LEU A 230 -46.20 -5.81 4.98
N ARG A 231 -47.06 -6.74 4.50
CA ARG A 231 -48.42 -6.41 4.03
C ARG A 231 -49.43 -6.13 5.14
N LEU A 232 -49.20 -6.67 6.35
CA LEU A 232 -50.10 -6.46 7.50
C LEU A 232 -49.88 -5.11 8.22
N LEU A 233 -48.80 -4.38 7.91
CA LEU A 233 -48.43 -3.12 8.57
C LEU A 233 -48.92 -1.83 7.87
N GLY A 234 -49.85 -1.93 6.91
CA GLY A 234 -50.74 -0.81 6.56
C GLY A 234 -50.09 0.45 5.96
N ARG A 235 -48.99 0.35 5.21
CA ARG A 235 -48.44 1.48 4.42
C ARG A 235 -48.78 1.31 2.95
N VAL A 236 -49.97 1.76 2.58
CA VAL A 236 -50.40 1.90 1.18
C VAL A 236 -49.70 3.12 0.58
N GLN A 237 -48.83 2.91 -0.41
CA GLN A 237 -48.44 3.96 -1.37
C GLN A 237 -49.67 4.32 -2.23
N PRO A 238 -49.87 5.61 -2.58
CA PRO A 238 -50.90 6.00 -3.53
C PRO A 238 -50.65 5.33 -4.89
N PRO A 239 -51.68 5.20 -5.75
CA PRO A 239 -51.57 4.47 -7.00
C PRO A 239 -50.44 5.04 -7.85
N GLU A 240 -49.59 4.12 -8.31
CA GLU A 240 -48.44 4.35 -9.17
C GLU A 240 -48.89 5.15 -10.39
N GLU A 241 -48.56 6.44 -10.39
CA GLU A 241 -48.56 7.28 -11.58
C GLU A 241 -47.73 6.51 -12.62
N ALA A 242 -48.33 6.21 -13.77
CA ALA A 242 -47.76 5.34 -14.79
C ALA A 242 -46.26 5.59 -14.92
N ALA A 243 -45.45 4.58 -14.57
CA ALA A 243 -44.01 4.71 -14.58
C ALA A 243 -43.61 5.31 -15.94
N PRO A 244 -42.84 6.41 -15.95
CA PRO A 244 -42.41 7.01 -17.22
C PRO A 244 -41.75 5.92 -18.06
N PRO A 245 -41.92 5.95 -19.40
CA PRO A 245 -41.35 4.95 -20.29
C PRO A 245 -39.88 4.72 -19.92
N PRO A 246 -39.39 3.47 -19.94
CA PRO A 246 -38.03 3.15 -19.52
C PRO A 246 -37.08 4.06 -20.26
N ARG A 247 -36.35 4.90 -19.52
CA ARG A 247 -35.36 5.78 -20.13
C ARG A 247 -34.36 4.90 -20.86
N PRO A 248 -34.00 5.21 -22.12
CA PRO A 248 -32.93 4.50 -22.80
C PRO A 248 -31.69 4.51 -21.91
N GLN A 249 -31.10 3.33 -21.68
CA GLN A 249 -29.95 3.21 -20.81
C GLN A 249 -28.68 3.55 -21.61
N PRO A 250 -27.95 4.61 -21.25
CA PRO A 250 -26.70 4.94 -21.92
C PRO A 250 -25.64 3.89 -21.58
N ARG A 251 -24.91 3.40 -22.59
CA ARG A 251 -23.70 2.60 -22.40
C ARG A 251 -22.47 3.42 -22.75
N ALA A 252 -21.41 3.31 -21.97
CA ALA A 252 -20.10 3.80 -22.40
C ALA A 252 -19.43 2.79 -23.31
N GLN A 253 -18.85 3.29 -24.40
CA GLN A 253 -17.87 2.58 -25.18
C GLN A 253 -16.51 3.22 -24.91
N GLU A 254 -15.57 2.43 -24.38
CA GLU A 254 -14.19 2.84 -24.17
C GLU A 254 -13.48 3.11 -25.50
N ARG A 255 -12.67 4.15 -25.48
CA ARG A 255 -11.88 4.65 -26.61
C ARG A 255 -10.44 4.81 -26.18
N ARG A 256 -9.54 5.02 -27.16
CA ARG A 256 -8.16 5.36 -26.84
C ARG A 256 -8.12 6.62 -25.96
N PRO A 257 -7.25 6.65 -24.92
CA PRO A 257 -7.01 7.86 -24.15
C PRO A 257 -6.61 9.05 -25.02
N VAL A 258 -6.97 10.25 -24.56
CA VAL A 258 -6.74 11.51 -25.25
C VAL A 258 -5.78 12.38 -24.44
N THR A 259 -5.00 13.23 -25.13
CA THR A 259 -4.09 14.15 -24.45
C THR A 259 -4.76 15.50 -24.17
N CYS A 260 -4.26 16.22 -23.16
CA CYS A 260 -4.73 17.58 -22.88
C CYS A 260 -4.52 18.52 -24.08
N ALA A 261 -3.44 18.36 -24.86
CA ALA A 261 -3.19 19.14 -26.07
C ALA A 261 -4.29 18.95 -27.13
N GLN A 262 -4.74 17.70 -27.34
CA GLN A 262 -5.84 17.40 -28.25
C GLN A 262 -7.15 18.05 -27.79
N LEU A 263 -7.40 18.06 -26.48
CA LEU A 263 -8.59 18.70 -25.91
C LEU A 263 -8.52 20.23 -25.99
N LYS A 264 -7.38 20.85 -25.64
CA LYS A 264 -7.18 22.30 -25.80
C LYS A 264 -7.42 22.75 -27.23
N ARG A 265 -6.97 21.98 -28.20
CA ARG A 265 -7.15 22.29 -29.63
C ARG A 265 -8.63 22.47 -29.99
N VAL A 266 -9.52 21.64 -29.45
CA VAL A 266 -10.97 21.70 -29.74
C VAL A 266 -11.77 22.53 -28.75
N LEU A 267 -11.25 22.73 -27.53
CA LEU A 267 -11.93 23.49 -26.47
C LEU A 267 -11.45 24.94 -26.38
N GLY A 268 -10.29 25.28 -26.94
CA GLY A 268 -9.68 26.60 -26.85
C GLY A 268 -9.25 27.00 -25.43
N VAL A 269 -9.26 26.07 -24.47
CA VAL A 269 -8.90 26.30 -23.07
C VAL A 269 -7.92 25.24 -22.57
N ASP A 270 -7.02 25.64 -21.67
CA ASP A 270 -6.21 24.70 -20.91
C ASP A 270 -7.10 23.94 -19.90
N LEU A 271 -6.87 22.64 -19.76
CA LEU A 271 -7.59 21.82 -18.81
C LEU A 271 -6.93 21.84 -17.42
N PRO A 272 -7.71 21.93 -16.34
CA PRO A 272 -7.18 21.79 -14.98
C PRO A 272 -6.78 20.34 -14.73
N GLN A 273 -5.54 20.13 -14.30
CA GLN A 273 -4.98 18.86 -13.86
C GLN A 273 -4.81 18.85 -12.35
N TRP A 274 -4.95 17.69 -11.74
CA TRP A 274 -5.00 17.57 -10.29
C TRP A 274 -4.07 16.49 -9.76
N LEU A 275 -3.41 16.80 -8.65
CA LEU A 275 -2.68 15.81 -7.88
C LEU A 275 -3.65 15.01 -7.03
N ALA A 276 -3.40 13.72 -6.88
CA ALA A 276 -4.08 12.89 -5.89
C ALA A 276 -3.98 13.54 -4.49
N GLY A 277 -5.10 13.54 -3.77
CA GLY A 277 -5.28 14.19 -2.48
C GLY A 277 -5.60 15.70 -2.53
N THR A 278 -5.66 16.32 -3.72
CA THR A 278 -5.99 17.75 -3.89
C THR A 278 -7.41 18.01 -4.44
N ARG A 279 -8.10 16.97 -4.91
CA ARG A 279 -9.46 16.98 -5.50
C ARG A 279 -10.54 16.93 -4.41
N LEU A 280 -10.41 17.78 -3.41
CA LEU A 280 -11.40 17.92 -2.35
C LEU A 280 -12.53 18.84 -2.83
N PRO A 281 -13.81 18.57 -2.49
CA PRO A 281 -14.94 19.39 -2.92
C PRO A 281 -14.76 20.90 -2.69
N ALA A 282 -14.24 21.29 -1.53
CA ALA A 282 -13.96 22.70 -1.21
C ALA A 282 -12.85 23.31 -2.09
N VAL A 283 -11.87 22.53 -2.51
CA VAL A 283 -10.79 23.01 -3.41
C VAL A 283 -11.29 23.12 -4.84
N LEU A 284 -12.06 22.12 -5.30
CA LEU A 284 -12.72 22.12 -6.61
C LEU A 284 -13.61 23.35 -6.77
N GLU A 285 -14.46 23.64 -5.78
CA GLU A 285 -15.32 24.83 -5.79
C GLU A 285 -14.52 26.14 -5.84
N ARG A 286 -13.41 26.24 -5.09
CA ARG A 286 -12.52 27.40 -5.16
C ARG A 286 -11.85 27.54 -6.53
N ALA A 287 -11.44 26.43 -7.15
CA ALA A 287 -10.81 26.42 -8.47
C ALA A 287 -11.79 26.80 -9.59
N ARG A 288 -13.10 26.61 -9.41
CA ARG A 288 -14.11 27.05 -10.41
C ARG A 288 -14.04 28.55 -10.69
N ALA A 289 -13.72 29.35 -9.68
CA ALA A 289 -13.61 30.81 -9.77
C ALA A 289 -12.20 31.31 -10.12
N TYR A 290 -11.20 30.40 -10.19
CA TYR A 290 -9.80 30.76 -10.33
C TYR A 290 -9.10 29.99 -11.45
N HIS A 291 -8.72 30.70 -12.51
CA HIS A 291 -8.00 30.13 -13.65
C HIS A 291 -6.48 30.13 -13.43
N GLY A 292 -6.04 29.36 -12.43
CA GLY A 292 -4.63 29.17 -12.11
C GLY A 292 -4.40 28.10 -11.06
N THR A 293 -3.15 27.95 -10.61
CA THR A 293 -2.77 26.99 -9.58
C THR A 293 -3.07 27.54 -8.19
N LEU A 294 -4.00 26.91 -7.47
CA LEU A 294 -4.26 27.18 -6.07
C LEU A 294 -3.17 26.57 -5.20
N THR A 295 -2.72 27.30 -4.18
CA THR A 295 -1.92 26.72 -3.10
C THR A 295 -2.85 26.31 -1.97
N ILE A 296 -2.80 25.04 -1.56
CA ILE A 296 -3.67 24.47 -0.52
C ILE A 296 -2.83 23.93 0.64
N PRO A 297 -3.39 23.79 1.85
CA PRO A 297 -2.69 23.11 2.95
C PRO A 297 -2.21 21.73 2.53
N ASP A 298 -0.96 21.41 2.84
CA ASP A 298 -0.41 20.11 2.53
C ASP A 298 -1.08 19.03 3.39
N ARG A 299 -1.66 18.04 2.71
CA ARG A 299 -2.27 16.82 3.29
C ARG A 299 -1.85 15.57 2.52
N ILE A 300 -0.95 15.72 1.56
CA ILE A 300 -0.67 14.70 0.54
C ILE A 300 0.77 14.22 0.62
N THR A 301 1.68 15.07 1.07
CA THR A 301 3.08 14.68 1.27
C THR A 301 3.25 14.09 2.68
N PRO A 302 4.37 13.39 2.96
CA PRO A 302 4.71 12.94 4.31
C PRO A 302 5.08 14.09 5.29
N TRP A 303 5.16 15.34 4.83
CA TRP A 303 5.59 16.47 5.68
C TRP A 303 4.69 16.72 6.90
N PRO A 304 3.34 16.78 6.79
CA PRO A 304 2.49 17.07 7.94
C PRO A 304 2.66 16.07 9.09
N ALA A 305 2.72 14.77 8.79
CA ALA A 305 2.96 13.74 9.80
C ALA A 305 4.34 13.87 10.46
N THR A 306 5.35 14.29 9.69
CA THR A 306 6.71 14.53 10.20
C THR A 306 6.76 15.76 11.10
N LEU A 307 6.08 16.84 10.70
CA LEU A 307 5.94 18.05 11.49
C LEU A 307 5.18 17.78 12.80
N ASP A 308 4.08 17.02 12.74
CA ASP A 308 3.29 16.64 13.91
C ASP A 308 4.14 15.84 14.92
N ARG A 309 4.95 14.89 14.45
CA ARG A 309 5.90 14.15 15.30
C ARG A 309 6.92 15.08 15.95
N LEU A 310 7.55 15.97 15.19
CA LEU A 310 8.54 16.91 15.73
C LEU A 310 7.91 17.91 16.73
N GLN A 311 6.67 18.33 16.48
CA GLN A 311 5.91 19.20 17.39
C GLN A 311 5.58 18.47 18.69
N ALA A 312 5.07 17.24 18.60
CA ALA A 312 4.73 16.43 19.77
C ALA A 312 5.98 16.12 20.60
N ALA A 313 7.08 15.77 19.94
CA ALA A 313 8.41 15.60 20.52
C ALA A 313 8.87 16.82 21.34
N HIS A 314 8.76 18.01 20.75
CA HIS A 314 9.14 19.25 21.41
C HIS A 314 8.23 19.58 22.60
N THR A 315 6.93 19.29 22.47
CA THR A 315 5.93 19.55 23.52
C THR A 315 6.10 18.60 24.72
N ALA A 316 6.62 17.40 24.47
CA ALA A 316 6.96 16.41 25.49
C ALA A 316 8.36 16.61 26.10
N ASP A 317 8.99 17.77 25.88
CA ASP A 317 10.30 18.13 26.42
C ASP A 317 11.43 17.12 26.09
N MET A 318 11.32 16.40 24.96
CA MET A 318 12.37 15.46 24.56
C MET A 318 13.69 16.17 24.25
N ALA A 319 13.66 17.46 23.89
CA ALA A 319 14.89 18.24 23.69
C ALA A 319 15.74 18.34 24.98
N GLU A 320 15.10 18.26 26.15
CA GLU A 320 15.77 18.32 27.46
C GLU A 320 16.12 16.91 27.97
N HIS A 321 15.20 15.95 27.85
CA HIS A 321 15.35 14.61 28.42
C HIS A 321 16.09 13.64 27.48
N PHE A 322 15.91 13.78 26.16
CA PHE A 322 16.49 12.93 25.12
C PHE A 322 17.12 13.76 23.98
N PRO A 323 18.12 14.60 24.28
CA PRO A 323 18.66 15.56 23.31
C PRO A 323 19.25 14.93 22.05
N ALA A 324 19.87 13.74 22.10
CA ALA A 324 20.36 13.06 20.91
C ALA A 324 19.21 12.53 20.06
N ALA A 325 18.17 11.97 20.69
CA ALA A 325 16.96 11.52 20.01
C ALA A 325 16.24 12.67 19.29
N PHE A 326 16.08 13.81 19.98
CA PHE A 326 15.47 15.01 19.42
C PHE A 326 16.30 15.60 18.27
N ALA A 327 17.63 15.59 18.37
CA ALA A 327 18.52 16.02 17.29
C ALA A 327 18.36 15.16 16.02
N LEU A 328 18.21 13.84 16.16
CA LEU A 328 17.96 12.93 15.04
C LEU A 328 16.58 13.18 14.41
N LEU A 329 15.52 13.36 15.21
CA LEU A 329 14.19 13.73 14.71
C LEU A 329 14.22 15.05 13.93
N ALA A 330 14.94 16.05 14.44
CA ALA A 330 15.07 17.34 13.78
C ALA A 330 15.81 17.22 12.44
N ALA A 331 16.87 16.41 12.37
CA ALA A 331 17.60 16.14 11.14
C ALA A 331 16.73 15.40 10.10
N ASP A 332 16.01 14.36 10.52
CA ASP A 332 15.05 13.63 9.65
C ASP A 332 13.96 14.57 9.11
N ALA A 333 13.41 15.44 9.96
CA ALA A 333 12.44 16.45 9.54
C ALA A 333 13.05 17.46 8.54
N ALA A 334 14.29 17.89 8.74
CA ALA A 334 14.98 18.79 7.80
C ALA A 334 15.20 18.13 6.43
N ASP A 335 15.62 16.85 6.41
CA ASP A 335 15.79 16.07 5.18
C ASP A 335 14.46 15.85 4.46
N MET A 336 13.41 15.49 5.20
CA MET A 336 12.05 15.35 4.66
C MET A 336 11.53 16.65 4.08
N ARG A 337 11.70 17.78 4.78
CA ARG A 337 11.34 19.12 4.30
C ARG A 337 12.06 19.45 2.99
N ALA A 338 13.37 19.20 2.93
CA ALA A 338 14.17 19.45 1.73
C ALA A 338 13.74 18.55 0.56
N ALA A 339 13.46 17.28 0.81
CA ALA A 339 13.01 16.32 -0.18
C ALA A 339 11.63 16.71 -0.76
N VAL A 340 10.65 17.00 0.10
CA VAL A 340 9.32 17.45 -0.32
C VAL A 340 9.41 18.76 -1.09
N ARG A 341 10.17 19.74 -0.59
CA ARG A 341 10.37 21.01 -1.29
C ARG A 341 10.98 20.82 -2.68
N ARG A 342 11.99 19.96 -2.82
CA ARG A 342 12.59 19.65 -4.12
C ARG A 342 11.55 19.09 -5.10
N VAL A 343 10.69 18.17 -4.65
CA VAL A 343 9.63 17.61 -5.48
C VAL A 343 8.59 18.66 -5.87
N LEU A 344 8.15 19.50 -4.93
CA LEU A 344 7.16 20.54 -5.20
C LEU A 344 7.70 21.68 -6.09
N ASP A 345 8.96 22.07 -5.90
CA ASP A 345 9.62 23.10 -6.71
C ASP A 345 9.91 22.61 -8.13
N ALA A 346 10.15 21.30 -8.32
CA ALA A 346 10.32 20.68 -9.64
C ALA A 346 8.99 20.41 -10.37
N GLN A 347 7.84 20.57 -9.70
CA GLN A 347 6.54 20.27 -10.28
C GLN A 347 6.21 21.22 -11.45
N PRO A 348 5.94 20.70 -12.66
CA PRO A 348 5.40 21.54 -13.72
C PRO A 348 3.99 22.01 -13.34
N VAL A 349 3.80 23.32 -13.32
CA VAL A 349 2.48 23.94 -13.05
C VAL A 349 1.65 24.13 -14.32
N ARG A 350 2.25 23.92 -15.50
CA ARG A 350 1.64 24.03 -16.83
C ARG A 350 2.34 23.10 -17.81
N GLY A 351 1.62 22.71 -18.85
CA GLY A 351 2.17 22.02 -20.02
C GLY A 351 1.25 22.19 -21.23
N ASP A 352 1.48 21.39 -22.26
CA ASP A 352 0.72 21.49 -23.51
C ASP A 352 -0.73 21.06 -23.32
N GLY A 353 -1.63 22.05 -23.23
CA GLY A 353 -3.06 21.80 -23.08
C GLY A 353 -3.59 21.85 -21.66
N TRP A 354 -2.74 22.10 -20.67
CA TRP A 354 -3.12 21.92 -19.27
C TRP A 354 -2.39 22.85 -18.29
N TYR A 355 -3.00 23.01 -17.12
CA TYR A 355 -2.39 23.65 -15.96
C TYR A 355 -2.70 22.88 -14.67
N LEU A 356 -1.80 22.91 -13.71
CA LEU A 356 -2.01 22.33 -12.40
C LEU A 356 -3.01 23.19 -11.63
N ALA A 357 -4.15 22.63 -11.25
CA ALA A 357 -5.25 23.37 -10.62
C ALA A 357 -5.01 23.63 -9.13
N ALA A 358 -4.37 22.69 -8.44
CA ALA A 358 -4.01 22.80 -7.04
C ALA A 358 -2.66 22.16 -6.76
N ARG A 359 -1.86 22.81 -5.90
CA ARG A 359 -0.62 22.27 -5.36
C ARG A 359 -0.59 22.43 -3.84
N PRO A 360 0.02 21.50 -3.10
CA PRO A 360 0.25 21.69 -1.67
C PRO A 360 1.16 22.91 -1.43
N ALA A 361 1.00 23.55 -0.27
CA ALA A 361 1.90 24.57 0.21
C ALA A 361 3.29 23.99 0.41
N ASN A 362 4.31 24.84 0.24
CA ASN A 362 5.68 24.42 0.52
C ASN A 362 5.83 24.07 2.01
N PRO A 363 6.67 23.08 2.35
CA PRO A 363 6.84 22.64 3.73
C PRO A 363 7.56 23.72 4.53
N GLU A 364 6.86 24.26 5.52
CA GLU A 364 7.34 25.30 6.45
C GLU A 364 7.46 24.73 7.86
N LEU A 365 8.50 25.15 8.58
CA LEU A 365 8.72 24.81 9.97
C LEU A 365 8.27 26.01 10.83
N PRO A 366 7.39 25.83 11.83
CA PRO A 366 7.01 26.90 12.74
C PRO A 366 8.21 27.51 13.47
N LEU A 367 8.17 28.83 13.73
CA LEU A 367 9.30 29.59 14.27
C LEU A 367 9.87 29.03 15.59
N HIS A 368 9.02 28.51 16.47
CA HIS A 368 9.49 27.92 17.73
C HIS A 368 10.26 26.62 17.51
N LEU A 369 9.86 25.79 16.55
CA LEU A 369 10.63 24.61 16.14
C LEU A 369 11.90 25.00 15.37
N GLU A 370 11.86 26.03 14.53
CA GLU A 370 13.07 26.57 13.89
C GLU A 370 14.10 27.01 14.95
N THR A 371 13.64 27.69 15.99
CA THR A 371 14.51 28.12 17.10
C THR A 371 15.05 26.93 17.90
N ALA A 372 14.19 25.96 18.23
CA ALA A 372 14.57 24.77 19.00
C ALA A 372 15.57 23.88 18.25
N THR A 373 15.44 23.77 16.92
CA THR A 373 16.29 22.90 16.10
C THR A 373 17.61 23.55 15.70
N ALA A 374 17.68 24.88 15.62
CA ALA A 374 18.89 25.60 15.22
C ALA A 374 20.09 25.42 16.17
N ALA A 375 19.84 25.10 17.44
CA ALA A 375 20.88 24.95 18.47
C ALA A 375 21.36 23.50 18.68
N LEU A 376 20.81 22.53 17.92
CA LEU A 376 21.10 21.11 18.11
C LEU A 376 22.45 20.71 17.49
N PRO A 377 23.17 19.74 18.08
CA PRO A 377 24.36 19.18 17.47
C PRO A 377 24.03 18.48 16.14
N SER A 378 25.02 18.41 15.25
CA SER A 378 24.88 17.59 14.04
C SER A 378 24.72 16.11 14.44
N PRO A 379 23.90 15.32 13.73
CA PRO A 379 23.83 13.86 13.93
C PRO A 379 25.19 13.16 13.88
N ARG A 380 26.16 13.72 13.14
CA ARG A 380 27.52 13.18 13.01
C ARG A 380 28.40 13.43 14.23
N ASP A 381 28.02 14.39 15.07
CA ASP A 381 28.79 14.85 16.23
C ASP A 381 28.18 14.35 17.55
N LEU A 382 27.17 13.47 17.49
CA LEU A 382 26.52 12.89 18.68
C LEU A 382 27.48 11.96 19.43
N ASP A 383 27.52 12.07 20.77
CA ASP A 383 28.33 11.19 21.62
C ASP A 383 27.76 9.76 21.62
N PRO A 384 28.54 8.72 21.23
CA PRO A 384 28.11 7.33 21.29
C PRO A 384 27.63 6.88 22.68
N THR A 385 28.23 7.41 23.75
CA THR A 385 27.84 7.10 25.13
C THR A 385 26.44 7.62 25.44
N GLN A 386 26.13 8.82 24.95
CA GLN A 386 24.81 9.44 25.08
C GLN A 386 23.77 8.70 24.25
N ILE A 387 24.07 8.36 23.00
CA ILE A 387 23.18 7.54 22.14
C ILE A 387 22.79 6.26 22.86
N ARG A 388 23.76 5.58 23.47
CA ARG A 388 23.49 4.34 24.22
C ARG A 388 22.58 4.56 25.42
N ALA A 389 22.86 5.58 26.23
CA ALA A 389 22.06 5.87 27.42
C ALA A 389 20.63 6.24 27.05
N GLU A 390 20.46 7.18 26.12
CA GLU A 390 19.14 7.62 25.65
C GLU A 390 18.35 6.49 24.98
N LEU A 391 18.97 5.64 24.16
CA LEU A 391 18.23 4.54 23.51
C LEU A 391 17.67 3.53 24.52
N ILE A 392 18.41 3.23 25.60
CA ILE A 392 17.93 2.33 26.66
C ILE A 392 16.74 2.92 27.39
N GLU A 393 16.86 4.18 27.83
CA GLU A 393 15.82 4.87 28.58
C GLU A 393 14.59 5.14 27.71
N LEU A 394 14.78 5.64 26.49
CA LEU A 394 13.71 5.98 25.57
C LEU A 394 12.89 4.75 25.16
N ARG A 395 13.52 3.58 24.98
CA ARG A 395 12.78 2.31 24.74
C ARG A 395 11.87 1.95 25.90
N GLN A 396 12.30 2.18 27.14
CA GLN A 396 11.47 1.93 28.33
C GLN A 396 10.33 2.95 28.41
N THR A 397 10.62 4.24 28.25
CA THR A 397 9.61 5.30 28.29
C THR A 397 8.56 5.11 27.19
N GLU A 398 8.98 4.89 25.95
CA GLU A 398 8.08 4.68 24.80
C GLU A 398 7.14 3.50 25.03
N ALA A 399 7.67 2.39 25.55
CA ALA A 399 6.91 1.17 25.81
C ALA A 399 5.79 1.36 26.84
N GLU A 400 5.98 2.26 27.80
CA GLU A 400 5.05 2.54 28.90
C GLU A 400 4.00 3.60 28.55
N LEU A 401 4.21 4.41 27.50
CA LEU A 401 3.24 5.41 27.07
C LEU A 401 1.90 4.76 26.68
N PRO A 402 0.76 5.44 26.89
CA PRO A 402 -0.53 5.04 26.34
C PRO A 402 -0.50 4.82 24.82
N ALA A 403 -1.16 3.77 24.33
CA ALA A 403 -1.24 3.48 22.90
C ALA A 403 -2.19 4.42 22.13
N ASP A 404 -3.20 4.95 22.82
CA ASP A 404 -4.15 5.91 22.23
C ASP A 404 -3.46 7.26 22.03
N THR A 405 -3.28 7.65 20.76
CA THR A 405 -2.66 8.93 20.37
C THR A 405 -3.46 10.15 20.83
N LYS A 406 -4.72 10.00 21.24
CA LYS A 406 -5.46 11.09 21.90
C LYS A 406 -5.01 11.33 23.32
N THR A 407 -4.52 10.29 23.99
CA THR A 407 -4.04 10.35 25.39
C THR A 407 -2.54 10.65 25.44
N ALA A 408 -1.76 10.09 24.52
CA ALA A 408 -0.32 10.31 24.38
C ALA A 408 0.03 10.69 22.93
N PRO A 409 -0.24 11.94 22.50
CA PRO A 409 0.04 12.39 21.13
C PRO A 409 1.53 12.30 20.75
N GLU A 410 2.44 12.29 21.73
CA GLU A 410 3.87 12.13 21.59
C GLU A 410 4.34 10.70 21.30
N GLY A 411 3.50 9.69 21.54
CA GLY A 411 3.86 8.27 21.37
C GLY A 411 4.51 7.94 20.00
N PRO A 412 3.93 8.37 18.86
CA PRO A 412 4.55 8.18 17.54
C PRO A 412 5.90 8.89 17.37
N ALA A 413 6.15 9.98 18.09
CA ALA A 413 7.42 10.70 18.04
C ALA A 413 8.51 9.93 18.82
N TYR A 414 8.16 9.38 20.00
CA TYR A 414 9.04 8.51 20.77
C TYR A 414 9.42 7.25 19.99
N GLU A 415 8.44 6.60 19.36
CA GLU A 415 8.68 5.41 18.52
C GLU A 415 9.65 5.71 17.37
N HIS A 416 9.43 6.81 16.64
CA HIS A 416 10.32 7.21 15.54
C HIS A 416 11.72 7.59 16.05
N ALA A 417 11.81 8.26 17.20
CA ALA A 417 13.08 8.59 17.84
C ALA A 417 13.86 7.34 18.27
N VAL A 418 13.20 6.31 18.82
CA VAL A 418 13.82 5.01 19.12
C VAL A 418 14.38 4.38 17.85
N ALA A 419 13.64 4.40 16.75
CA ALA A 419 14.09 3.84 15.47
C ALA A 419 15.33 4.58 14.94
N LEU A 420 15.35 5.92 14.98
CA LEU A 420 16.49 6.71 14.53
C LEU A 420 17.73 6.51 15.42
N LEU A 421 17.56 6.48 16.75
CA LEU A 421 18.65 6.20 17.68
C LEU A 421 19.20 4.79 17.52
N ALA A 422 18.35 3.80 17.25
CA ALA A 422 18.76 2.43 16.96
C ALA A 422 19.69 2.38 15.73
N VAL A 423 19.32 3.07 14.64
CA VAL A 423 20.16 3.20 13.45
C VAL A 423 21.49 3.89 13.77
N ALA A 424 21.47 4.99 14.52
CA ALA A 424 22.69 5.67 14.94
C ALA A 424 23.61 4.77 15.80
N ALA A 425 23.01 3.92 16.64
CA ALA A 425 23.73 2.97 17.48
C ALA A 425 24.40 1.85 16.67
N GLU A 426 23.98 1.53 15.44
CA GLU A 426 24.57 0.43 14.64
C GLU A 426 26.09 0.58 14.45
N THR A 427 26.54 1.82 14.29
CA THR A 427 27.95 2.14 14.02
C THR A 427 28.86 1.92 15.22
N HIS A 428 28.35 2.16 16.43
CA HIS A 428 29.17 2.20 17.66
C HIS A 428 28.80 1.11 18.68
N HIS A 429 27.55 0.67 18.66
CA HIS A 429 26.93 -0.27 19.58
C HIS A 429 25.96 -1.22 18.82
N PRO A 430 26.46 -2.06 17.89
CA PRO A 430 25.61 -2.92 17.05
C PRO A 430 24.72 -3.89 17.84
N GLN A 431 25.11 -4.23 19.07
CA GLN A 431 24.30 -5.06 19.98
C GLN A 431 23.05 -4.34 20.51
N LEU A 432 23.11 -3.02 20.63
CA LEU A 432 22.03 -2.17 21.13
C LEU A 432 21.09 -1.72 20.02
N ALA A 433 21.62 -1.58 18.80
CA ALA A 433 20.86 -1.18 17.63
C ALA A 433 19.71 -2.14 17.31
N VAL A 434 19.93 -3.43 17.53
CA VAL A 434 18.87 -4.42 17.44
C VAL A 434 17.81 -4.13 18.50
N ASP A 435 16.53 -4.26 18.16
CA ASP A 435 15.47 -4.28 19.17
C ASP A 435 15.80 -5.33 20.25
N THR A 436 15.25 -5.22 21.46
CA THR A 436 15.46 -6.29 22.46
C THR A 436 14.55 -7.48 22.21
N CYS A 437 13.41 -7.24 21.53
CA CYS A 437 12.44 -8.26 21.19
C CYS A 437 11.71 -7.96 19.87
N VAL A 438 11.11 -9.01 19.31
CA VAL A 438 10.08 -8.95 18.27
C VAL A 438 8.82 -9.60 18.79
N ILE A 439 7.67 -9.40 18.14
CA ILE A 439 6.45 -10.12 18.52
C ILE A 439 6.37 -11.40 17.71
N GLU A 440 6.41 -12.53 18.39
CA GLU A 440 6.17 -13.84 17.80
C GLU A 440 4.81 -14.37 18.22
N SER A 441 4.29 -15.30 17.42
CA SER A 441 3.04 -15.98 17.73
C SER A 441 3.06 -17.44 17.31
N GLY A 442 2.09 -18.20 17.80
CA GLY A 442 1.95 -19.61 17.43
C GLY A 442 0.92 -20.32 18.28
N ASP A 443 0.79 -21.62 18.04
CA ASP A 443 0.02 -22.50 18.92
C ASP A 443 0.89 -22.92 20.11
N LEU A 444 0.28 -23.04 21.29
CA LEU A 444 0.95 -23.49 22.52
C LEU A 444 0.64 -24.97 22.79
N ALA A 445 1.23 -25.88 22.01
CA ALA A 445 1.03 -27.32 22.13
C ALA A 445 2.32 -28.09 22.44
N GLY A 446 2.17 -29.27 23.05
CA GLY A 446 3.29 -30.16 23.33
C GLY A 446 3.98 -29.92 24.69
N VAL A 447 4.98 -30.75 24.97
CA VAL A 447 5.66 -30.84 26.27
C VAL A 447 6.59 -29.66 26.52
N ALA A 448 7.33 -29.20 25.50
CA ALA A 448 8.22 -28.06 25.62
C ALA A 448 7.43 -26.76 25.83
N ALA A 449 6.36 -26.55 25.05
CA ALA A 449 5.47 -25.40 25.22
C ALA A 449 4.80 -25.38 26.60
N GLN A 450 4.37 -26.55 27.09
CA GLN A 450 3.80 -26.68 28.43
C GLN A 450 4.84 -26.36 29.52
N GLN A 451 6.09 -26.80 29.37
CA GLN A 451 7.18 -26.46 30.28
C GLN A 451 7.45 -24.94 30.32
N TRP A 452 7.34 -24.26 29.18
CA TRP A 452 7.42 -22.80 29.13
C TRP A 452 6.24 -22.16 29.85
N ARG A 453 5.02 -22.60 29.57
CA ARG A 453 3.81 -22.10 30.24
C ARG A 453 3.88 -22.19 31.76
N GLU A 454 4.39 -23.30 32.30
CA GLU A 454 4.55 -23.52 33.74
C GLU A 454 5.53 -22.54 34.40
N GLY A 455 6.50 -22.02 33.63
CA GLY A 455 7.45 -21.00 34.08
C GLY A 455 6.93 -19.56 33.95
N LEU A 456 5.73 -19.35 33.39
CA LEU A 456 5.14 -18.03 33.22
C LEU A 456 4.32 -17.63 34.45
N THR A 457 4.33 -16.34 34.76
CA THR A 457 3.59 -15.77 35.89
C THR A 457 2.51 -14.81 35.41
N PRO A 458 1.28 -14.82 35.99
CA PRO A 458 0.26 -13.84 35.63
C PRO A 458 0.72 -12.40 35.88
N HIS A 459 0.51 -11.52 34.90
CA HIS A 459 0.81 -10.11 35.07
C HIS A 459 -0.15 -9.46 36.10
N PRO A 460 0.34 -8.65 37.06
CA PRO A 460 -0.49 -8.11 38.15
C PRO A 460 -1.57 -7.12 37.69
N ALA A 461 -1.32 -6.39 36.60
CA ALA A 461 -2.21 -5.35 36.07
C ALA A 461 -2.41 -5.49 34.55
N PRO A 462 -3.11 -6.54 34.08
CA PRO A 462 -3.15 -6.88 32.65
C PRO A 462 -3.85 -5.81 31.81
N LYS A 463 -4.94 -5.23 32.32
CA LYS A 463 -5.71 -4.20 31.61
C LYS A 463 -4.94 -2.90 31.41
N ASP A 464 -4.04 -2.57 32.33
CA ASP A 464 -3.26 -1.33 32.27
C ASP A 464 -2.13 -1.49 31.26
N VAL A 465 -1.42 -2.63 31.28
CA VAL A 465 -0.36 -2.92 30.31
C VAL A 465 -0.87 -3.05 28.88
N LEU A 466 -2.04 -3.68 28.67
CA LEU A 466 -2.61 -3.79 27.32
C LEU A 466 -3.04 -2.43 26.71
N ARG A 467 -3.09 -1.35 27.52
CA ARG A 467 -3.34 0.01 27.05
C ARG A 467 -2.06 0.78 26.74
N THR A 468 -0.89 0.27 27.09
CA THR A 468 0.39 0.88 26.72
C THR A 468 0.78 0.51 25.30
N ARG A 469 1.74 1.23 24.72
CA ARG A 469 2.27 0.95 23.38
C ARG A 469 2.91 -0.43 23.30
N ARG A 470 3.63 -0.86 24.35
CA ARG A 470 4.16 -2.22 24.49
C ARG A 470 3.07 -3.28 24.42
N GLY A 471 2.00 -3.13 25.21
CA GLY A 471 0.87 -4.05 25.18
C GLY A 471 0.13 -4.03 23.84
N HIS A 472 -0.03 -2.86 23.22
CA HIS A 472 -0.67 -2.73 21.92
C HIS A 472 0.14 -3.40 20.79
N ARG A 473 1.48 -3.31 20.82
CA ARG A 473 2.35 -4.07 19.90
C ARG A 473 2.17 -5.57 20.08
N LEU A 474 2.16 -6.04 21.33
CA LEU A 474 1.94 -7.46 21.66
C LEU A 474 0.60 -7.99 21.14
N LEU A 475 -0.46 -7.17 21.14
CA LEU A 475 -1.76 -7.56 20.59
C LEU A 475 -1.73 -7.76 19.06
N ASN A 476 -0.80 -7.13 18.33
CA ASN A 476 -0.64 -7.23 16.89
C ASN A 476 -1.98 -7.09 16.13
N GLY A 477 -2.76 -6.06 16.47
CA GLY A 477 -4.07 -5.77 15.87
C GLY A 477 -5.26 -6.55 16.45
N ARG A 478 -5.04 -7.49 17.37
CA ARG A 478 -6.15 -8.19 18.07
C ARG A 478 -6.81 -7.31 19.12
N PRO A 479 -8.14 -7.37 19.28
CA PRO A 479 -8.83 -6.71 20.38
C PRO A 479 -8.36 -7.20 21.76
N ALA A 480 -8.18 -6.28 22.70
CA ALA A 480 -7.70 -6.60 24.05
C ALA A 480 -8.67 -7.50 24.86
N ASP A 481 -9.95 -7.52 24.52
CA ASP A 481 -10.97 -8.38 25.14
C ASP A 481 -10.90 -9.84 24.68
N GLN A 482 -10.10 -10.14 23.64
CA GLN A 482 -9.77 -11.52 23.24
C GLN A 482 -8.60 -12.11 24.05
N VAL A 483 -7.90 -11.31 24.85
CA VAL A 483 -6.83 -11.80 25.71
C VAL A 483 -7.44 -12.57 26.88
N ARG A 484 -7.19 -13.88 26.90
CA ARG A 484 -7.58 -14.78 27.98
C ARG A 484 -6.69 -14.59 29.20
N GLU A 485 -5.37 -14.63 28.99
CA GLU A 485 -4.35 -14.51 30.04
C GLU A 485 -3.21 -13.62 29.53
N LEU A 486 -2.79 -12.64 30.34
CA LEU A 486 -1.52 -11.92 30.14
C LEU A 486 -0.54 -12.43 31.18
N LEU A 487 0.58 -12.96 30.71
CA LEU A 487 1.62 -13.57 31.50
C LEU A 487 2.95 -12.84 31.27
N VAL A 488 3.90 -13.10 32.17
CA VAL A 488 5.27 -12.58 32.12
C VAL A 488 6.22 -13.71 32.39
N ASP A 489 7.31 -13.78 31.63
CA ASP A 489 8.40 -14.70 31.91
C ASP A 489 9.41 -14.13 32.93
N TYR A 490 10.42 -14.93 33.30
CA TYR A 490 11.48 -14.50 34.22
C TYR A 490 12.29 -13.30 33.69
N ALA A 491 12.33 -13.15 32.36
CA ALA A 491 12.82 -12.03 31.56
C ALA A 491 12.14 -10.67 31.82
N GLY A 492 10.91 -10.70 32.36
CA GLY A 492 10.01 -9.57 32.32
C GLY A 492 9.32 -9.40 30.96
N ARG A 493 9.44 -10.36 30.03
CA ARG A 493 8.82 -10.32 28.68
C ARG A 493 7.36 -10.73 28.76
N LEU A 494 6.52 -10.03 28.02
CA LEU A 494 5.08 -10.26 28.02
C LEU A 494 4.69 -11.42 27.10
N VAL A 495 3.70 -12.20 27.54
CA VAL A 495 3.08 -13.29 26.78
C VAL A 495 1.56 -13.18 26.89
N CYS A 496 0.87 -12.93 25.78
CA CYS A 496 -0.58 -12.98 25.69
C CYS A 496 -1.04 -14.35 25.23
N LEU A 497 -2.02 -14.93 25.93
CA LEU A 497 -2.78 -16.09 25.45
C LEU A 497 -4.17 -15.63 25.01
N PHE A 498 -4.61 -16.09 23.84
CA PHE A 498 -5.89 -15.76 23.24
C PHE A 498 -6.82 -16.98 23.18
N ASP A 499 -8.12 -16.70 23.25
CA ASP A 499 -9.14 -17.67 22.85
C ASP A 499 -9.34 -17.60 21.33
N GLY A 500 -9.32 -18.74 20.63
CA GLY A 500 -9.62 -18.81 19.19
C GLY A 500 -8.42 -18.62 18.25
N GLY A 501 -7.41 -19.47 18.39
CA GLY A 501 -6.36 -19.65 17.37
C GLY A 501 -6.88 -20.33 16.10
N PRO A 502 -6.00 -20.59 15.11
CA PRO A 502 -6.29 -21.49 13.99
C PRO A 502 -6.86 -22.83 14.45
N ARG A 503 -6.37 -23.30 15.62
CA ARG A 503 -6.88 -24.47 16.33
C ARG A 503 -7.79 -24.05 17.49
N ALA A 504 -9.02 -24.56 17.50
CA ALA A 504 -9.99 -24.25 18.54
C ALA A 504 -9.66 -24.91 19.90
N ASP A 505 -8.83 -25.95 19.91
CA ASP A 505 -8.47 -26.76 21.08
C ASP A 505 -7.15 -26.36 21.74
N VAL A 506 -6.35 -25.50 21.10
CA VAL A 506 -5.04 -25.07 21.59
C VAL A 506 -5.03 -23.55 21.82
N PRO A 507 -4.52 -23.06 22.96
CA PRO A 507 -4.33 -21.62 23.16
C PRO A 507 -3.35 -21.07 22.12
N TYR A 508 -3.76 -19.98 21.46
CA TYR A 508 -2.88 -19.20 20.60
C TYR A 508 -2.13 -18.17 21.44
N TRP A 509 -0.83 -18.01 21.22
CA TRP A 509 -0.01 -17.07 21.98
C TRP A 509 0.57 -15.98 21.09
N HIS A 510 0.72 -14.77 21.64
CA HIS A 510 1.68 -13.77 21.17
C HIS A 510 2.67 -13.50 22.29
N ALA A 511 3.97 -13.38 21.99
CA ALA A 511 4.98 -13.10 23.00
C ALA A 511 6.06 -12.14 22.49
N GLU A 512 6.59 -11.35 23.42
CA GLU A 512 7.86 -10.66 23.21
C GLU A 512 9.00 -11.67 23.16
N TRP A 513 9.54 -11.84 21.96
CA TRP A 513 10.53 -12.84 21.65
C TRP A 513 11.92 -12.22 21.56
N PRO A 514 12.94 -12.73 22.27
CA PRO A 514 14.26 -12.12 22.27
C PRO A 514 14.94 -12.20 20.91
N VAL A 515 15.76 -11.19 20.61
CA VAL A 515 16.72 -11.20 19.48
C VAL A 515 18.17 -11.06 19.97
N GLY A 516 18.38 -10.74 21.25
CA GLY A 516 19.68 -10.61 21.89
C GLY A 516 20.40 -11.94 22.18
N TRP A 517 21.59 -11.87 22.77
CA TRP A 517 22.37 -13.06 23.16
C TRP A 517 21.80 -13.71 24.43
N PRO A 518 21.75 -15.05 24.51
CA PRO A 518 21.39 -15.71 25.76
C PRO A 518 22.53 -15.53 26.77
N THR A 519 22.18 -15.17 28.00
CA THR A 519 23.16 -14.88 29.07
C THR A 519 23.41 -16.07 29.99
N GLU A 520 22.51 -17.06 30.02
CA GLU A 520 22.50 -18.10 31.06
C GLU A 520 22.49 -19.54 30.53
N TRP A 521 22.64 -19.71 29.22
CA TRP A 521 22.76 -21.04 28.62
C TRP A 521 24.08 -21.70 29.02
N ASN A 522 24.02 -22.98 29.37
CA ASN A 522 25.17 -23.72 29.87
C ASN A 522 25.16 -25.17 29.35
N ALA A 523 26.06 -26.02 29.86
CA ALA A 523 26.21 -27.39 29.40
C ALA A 523 24.98 -28.29 29.66
N SER A 524 24.08 -27.91 30.59
CA SER A 524 22.82 -28.61 30.84
C SER A 524 21.67 -28.14 29.93
N THR A 525 21.87 -27.09 29.14
CA THR A 525 20.83 -26.54 28.27
C THR A 525 20.50 -27.50 27.12
N VAL A 526 19.21 -27.68 26.85
CA VAL A 526 18.68 -28.45 25.72
C VAL A 526 17.78 -27.55 24.88
N ILE A 527 18.08 -27.42 23.59
CA ILE A 527 17.19 -26.79 22.61
C ILE A 527 16.07 -27.77 22.29
N ALA A 528 14.84 -27.35 22.54
CA ALA A 528 13.64 -28.18 22.45
C ALA A 528 12.53 -27.48 21.67
N ALA A 529 11.87 -28.24 20.82
CA ALA A 529 10.62 -27.87 20.17
C ALA A 529 9.80 -29.14 19.92
N ASP A 530 8.48 -29.04 19.94
CA ASP A 530 7.61 -30.17 19.64
C ASP A 530 7.22 -30.14 18.16
N PRO A 531 7.03 -31.32 17.53
CA PRO A 531 6.70 -31.36 16.11
C PRO A 531 5.32 -30.76 15.90
N ASP A 532 5.20 -29.97 14.83
CA ASP A 532 3.88 -29.65 14.31
C ASP A 532 3.28 -30.89 13.65
N ASN A 533 2.07 -31.26 14.06
CA ASN A 533 1.41 -32.47 13.56
C ASN A 533 0.41 -32.19 12.44
N ASP A 534 0.10 -30.92 12.15
CA ASP A 534 -0.87 -30.52 11.13
C ASP A 534 -0.28 -29.43 10.21
N GLU A 535 -0.33 -29.63 8.90
CA GLU A 535 0.16 -28.70 7.84
C GLU A 535 -0.55 -27.32 7.84
N GLU A 536 -1.55 -27.12 8.70
CA GLU A 536 -2.34 -25.88 8.83
C GLU A 536 -2.10 -25.13 10.15
N SER A 537 -1.25 -25.65 11.05
CA SER A 537 -1.06 -25.05 12.38
C SER A 537 0.02 -23.96 12.39
N GLY A 538 -0.16 -22.96 13.26
CA GLY A 538 0.86 -21.96 13.53
C GLY A 538 1.96 -22.61 14.36
N GLY A 539 3.15 -22.77 13.80
CA GLY A 539 4.12 -23.72 14.35
C GLY A 539 4.56 -23.48 15.81
N GLN A 540 5.22 -24.50 16.37
CA GLN A 540 5.50 -24.58 17.80
C GLN A 540 6.71 -23.72 18.24
N PRO A 541 6.68 -23.17 19.48
CA PRO A 541 7.78 -22.36 20.00
C PRO A 541 9.08 -23.17 20.14
N VAL A 542 10.21 -22.58 19.77
CA VAL A 542 11.54 -23.14 20.00
C VAL A 542 12.12 -22.60 21.30
N LEU A 543 12.41 -23.49 22.24
CA LEU A 543 12.76 -23.15 23.61
C LEU A 543 14.12 -23.74 23.99
N ALA A 544 14.85 -23.04 24.85
CA ALA A 544 16.01 -23.53 25.55
C ALA A 544 15.60 -23.94 26.96
N LEU A 545 15.72 -25.24 27.25
CA LEU A 545 15.41 -25.83 28.55
C LEU A 545 16.71 -25.97 29.35
N THR A 546 16.87 -25.19 30.41
CA THR A 546 18.07 -25.18 31.25
C THR A 546 17.71 -25.70 32.64
N THR A 547 18.42 -26.73 33.10
CA THR A 547 18.26 -27.22 34.48
C THR A 547 18.93 -26.25 35.46
N THR A 548 18.15 -25.72 36.39
CA THR A 548 18.55 -24.81 37.46
C THR A 548 18.34 -25.45 38.84
N ALA A 549 18.75 -24.78 39.92
CA ALA A 549 18.50 -25.26 41.28
C ALA A 549 17.00 -25.36 41.62
N ASP A 550 16.18 -24.51 40.99
CA ASP A 550 14.74 -24.38 41.25
C ASP A 550 13.88 -25.21 40.27
N GLY A 551 14.50 -25.97 39.38
CA GLY A 551 13.82 -26.80 38.38
C GLY A 551 14.28 -26.52 36.94
N VAL A 552 13.44 -26.87 35.97
CA VAL A 552 13.73 -26.64 34.55
C VAL A 552 13.20 -25.26 34.17
N ARG A 553 14.12 -24.38 33.75
CA ARG A 553 13.74 -23.09 33.17
C ARG A 553 13.63 -23.23 31.66
N ALA A 554 12.53 -22.76 31.09
CA ALA A 554 12.30 -22.71 29.66
C ALA A 554 12.37 -21.26 29.18
N GLU A 555 13.22 -21.01 28.17
CA GLU A 555 13.49 -19.68 27.64
C GLU A 555 13.32 -19.69 26.12
N PRO A 556 12.68 -18.68 25.52
CA PRO A 556 12.66 -18.53 24.06
C PRO A 556 14.06 -18.52 23.44
N VAL A 557 14.26 -19.26 22.33
CA VAL A 557 15.51 -19.20 21.55
C VAL A 557 15.59 -17.87 20.82
N PRO A 558 16.65 -17.06 21.00
CA PRO A 558 16.72 -15.76 20.36
C PRO A 558 16.79 -15.77 18.83
N LEU A 559 16.11 -14.80 18.23
CA LEU A 559 15.97 -14.61 16.79
C LEU A 559 17.04 -13.75 16.14
N LEU A 560 17.10 -13.81 14.81
CA LEU A 560 17.94 -12.93 14.01
C LEU A 560 17.41 -11.48 14.06
N PRO A 561 18.29 -10.49 14.31
CA PRO A 561 17.99 -9.05 14.32
C PRO A 561 17.30 -8.50 13.07
N ASP A 562 17.70 -9.00 11.90
CA ASP A 562 17.40 -8.37 10.61
C ASP A 562 16.08 -8.85 9.99
N ARG A 563 15.29 -9.65 10.73
CA ARG A 563 14.02 -10.17 10.25
C ARG A 563 12.86 -9.28 10.71
N ARG A 564 12.23 -8.61 9.75
CA ARG A 564 11.08 -7.72 9.97
C ARG A 564 9.77 -8.18 9.29
N ASP A 565 9.78 -9.30 8.57
CA ASP A 565 8.64 -9.72 7.74
C ASP A 565 7.91 -10.98 8.26
N GLY A 566 6.67 -10.75 8.71
CA GLY A 566 5.48 -11.50 8.26
C GLY A 566 5.10 -12.80 8.98
N ASP A 567 6.01 -13.76 9.14
CA ASP A 567 5.63 -15.12 9.57
C ASP A 567 6.40 -15.60 10.81
N THR A 568 5.79 -16.53 11.54
CA THR A 568 6.20 -16.93 12.89
C THR A 568 7.48 -17.77 12.90
N PHE A 569 8.37 -17.51 13.87
CA PHE A 569 9.50 -18.39 14.17
C PHE A 569 9.03 -19.63 14.89
N ALA A 570 8.92 -20.71 14.14
CA ALA A 570 8.44 -21.96 14.64
C ALA A 570 9.27 -23.15 14.16
N PHE A 571 9.22 -24.24 14.93
CA PHE A 571 9.72 -25.53 14.49
C PHE A 571 8.66 -26.26 13.65
N GLY A 572 8.95 -26.46 12.36
CA GLY A 572 8.05 -27.08 11.39
C GLY A 572 8.37 -26.62 9.96
N TYR A 573 7.75 -27.23 8.95
CA TYR A 573 7.95 -26.84 7.55
C TYR A 573 7.18 -25.57 7.16
N ASP A 574 6.17 -25.16 7.93
CA ASP A 574 5.29 -24.02 7.62
C ASP A 574 5.70 -22.68 8.30
N GLY A 575 6.78 -22.66 9.09
CA GLY A 575 7.29 -21.46 9.80
C GLY A 575 8.71 -21.06 9.38
N HIS A 576 8.91 -20.66 8.12
CA HIS A 576 10.21 -20.33 7.48
C HIS A 576 11.23 -21.48 7.35
N GLY A 577 10.85 -22.69 7.78
CA GLY A 577 11.67 -23.88 7.64
C GLY A 577 12.94 -23.91 8.50
N PRO A 578 13.71 -25.01 8.42
CA PRO A 578 14.89 -25.25 9.26
C PRO A 578 16.02 -24.21 9.09
N GLY A 579 16.02 -23.44 8.01
CA GLY A 579 17.01 -22.38 7.74
C GLY A 579 17.13 -21.34 8.86
N VAL A 580 16.00 -20.83 9.34
CA VAL A 580 16.01 -19.73 10.32
C VAL A 580 16.51 -20.21 11.67
N LEU A 581 16.05 -21.38 12.09
CA LEU A 581 16.53 -22.00 13.33
C LEU A 581 18.01 -22.33 13.24
N TYR A 582 18.48 -22.83 12.09
CA TYR A 582 19.90 -23.04 11.85
C TYR A 582 20.70 -21.76 12.07
N ASP A 583 20.34 -20.68 11.37
CA ASP A 583 21.07 -19.42 11.42
C ASP A 583 21.06 -18.81 12.83
N ALA A 584 19.92 -18.87 13.51
CA ALA A 584 19.79 -18.42 14.91
C ALA A 584 20.74 -19.21 15.82
N LEU A 585 20.75 -20.54 15.75
CA LEU A 585 21.60 -21.38 16.59
C LEU A 585 23.09 -21.21 16.27
N VAL A 586 23.46 -21.11 14.99
CA VAL A 586 24.86 -20.86 14.58
C VAL A 586 25.31 -19.51 15.09
N ARG A 587 24.53 -18.45 14.84
CA ARG A 587 24.79 -17.10 15.32
C ARG A 587 25.09 -17.11 16.82
N ILE A 588 24.18 -17.70 17.60
CA ILE A 588 24.31 -17.82 19.07
C ILE A 588 25.58 -18.59 19.46
N ALA A 589 25.86 -19.71 18.80
CA ALA A 589 26.97 -20.59 19.14
C ALA A 589 28.35 -20.02 18.82
N VAL A 590 28.47 -19.19 17.77
CA VAL A 590 29.74 -18.59 17.33
C VAL A 590 29.90 -17.13 17.74
N CYS A 591 28.94 -16.56 18.47
CA CYS A 591 28.95 -15.15 18.89
C CYS A 591 29.11 -14.15 17.72
N SER A 592 28.53 -14.45 16.55
CA SER A 592 28.59 -13.58 15.37
C SER A 592 27.45 -12.55 15.34
N HIS A 593 27.76 -11.27 15.14
CA HIS A 593 26.73 -10.24 14.90
C HIS A 593 26.18 -10.27 13.47
N ARG A 594 26.88 -10.91 12.53
CA ARG A 594 26.41 -11.07 11.15
C ARG A 594 25.60 -12.35 11.05
N GLY A 595 24.42 -12.26 10.44
CA GLY A 595 23.70 -13.44 9.99
C GLY A 595 24.66 -14.34 9.21
N PHE A 596 24.80 -15.58 9.66
CA PHE A 596 25.40 -16.61 8.84
C PHE A 596 24.35 -16.87 7.75
N GLN A 597 24.67 -16.63 6.48
CA GLN A 597 23.87 -17.14 5.36
C GLN A 597 24.68 -18.29 4.78
N PRO A 598 24.55 -19.49 5.34
CA PRO A 598 25.30 -20.57 4.82
C PRO A 598 24.76 -20.91 3.44
N ALA A 599 25.65 -21.09 2.46
CA ALA A 599 25.30 -21.84 1.26
C ALA A 599 25.29 -23.35 1.61
N ILE A 600 24.59 -23.73 2.69
CA ILE A 600 24.46 -25.12 3.09
C ILE A 600 23.51 -25.77 2.11
N ASP A 601 24.11 -26.40 1.11
CA ASP A 601 23.47 -27.45 0.34
C ASP A 601 22.91 -28.48 1.34
N PRO A 602 21.64 -28.89 1.24
CA PRO A 602 21.08 -30.01 1.99
C PRO A 602 21.95 -31.28 1.98
N GLY A 603 22.86 -31.43 1.00
CA GLY A 603 23.87 -32.49 0.92
C GLY A 603 25.21 -32.25 1.65
N SER A 604 25.41 -31.11 2.31
CA SER A 604 26.72 -30.65 2.88
C SER A 604 27.25 -31.47 4.07
N GLY A 605 26.45 -32.38 4.64
CA GLY A 605 26.87 -33.20 5.78
C GLY A 605 26.89 -32.46 7.13
N SER A 606 26.31 -31.26 7.23
CA SER A 606 26.14 -30.57 8.52
C SER A 606 25.28 -31.41 9.47
N ALA A 607 25.88 -31.82 10.59
CA ALA A 607 25.19 -32.57 11.63
C ALA A 607 24.09 -31.73 12.30
N LEU A 608 24.30 -30.40 12.42
CA LEU A 608 23.29 -29.49 12.95
C LEU A 608 22.10 -29.40 11.99
N TRP A 609 22.34 -29.25 10.68
CA TRP A 609 21.28 -29.22 9.66
C TRP A 609 20.46 -30.51 9.64
N GLN A 610 21.11 -31.68 9.73
CA GLN A 610 20.43 -32.98 9.80
C GLN A 610 19.58 -33.12 11.07
N ALA A 611 20.03 -32.55 12.18
CA ALA A 611 19.33 -32.63 13.45
C ALA A 611 18.06 -31.76 13.48
N ILE A 612 18.08 -30.58 12.85
CA ILE A 612 16.93 -29.66 12.81
C ILE A 612 15.91 -29.99 11.70
N THR A 613 16.33 -30.69 10.64
CA THR A 613 15.45 -31.11 9.53
C THR A 613 14.70 -32.42 9.81
N HIS A 614 14.96 -33.04 10.98
CA HIS A 614 14.30 -34.27 11.39
C HIS A 614 12.80 -34.05 11.68
N ARG A 615 11.93 -34.97 11.21
CA ARG A 615 10.46 -34.91 11.37
C ARG A 615 9.94 -35.35 12.75
N GLY A 616 10.68 -35.07 13.81
CA GLY A 616 10.34 -35.48 15.18
C GLY A 616 10.57 -34.36 16.18
N PRO A 617 10.27 -34.58 17.48
CA PRO A 617 10.55 -33.59 18.51
C PRO A 617 12.04 -33.24 18.52
N LEU A 618 12.32 -31.95 18.45
CA LEU A 618 13.68 -31.43 18.52
C LEU A 618 14.16 -31.51 19.96
N ARG A 619 15.30 -32.18 20.21
CA ARG A 619 15.93 -32.26 21.55
C ARG A 619 17.45 -32.27 21.39
N LEU A 620 18.05 -31.09 21.26
CA LEU A 620 19.50 -30.94 21.02
C LEU A 620 20.20 -30.40 22.25
N ARG A 621 21.22 -31.09 22.75
CA ARG A 621 22.05 -30.54 23.83
C ARG A 621 22.83 -29.34 23.29
N TRP A 622 22.85 -28.26 24.05
CA TRP A 622 23.53 -27.04 23.64
C TRP A 622 25.02 -27.25 23.35
N ALA A 623 25.69 -28.11 24.12
CA ALA A 623 27.09 -28.47 23.88
C ALA A 623 27.32 -29.11 22.49
N ASP A 624 26.36 -29.91 22.00
CA ASP A 624 26.43 -30.52 20.67
C ASP A 624 26.16 -29.47 19.59
N VAL A 625 25.16 -28.61 19.79
CA VAL A 625 24.89 -27.47 18.89
C VAL A 625 26.11 -26.56 18.75
N GLN A 626 26.76 -26.20 19.87
CA GLN A 626 27.98 -25.39 19.85
C GLN A 626 29.11 -26.06 19.07
N LYS A 627 29.28 -27.37 19.25
CA LYS A 627 30.30 -28.14 18.54
C LYS A 627 30.02 -28.13 17.03
N TRP A 628 28.80 -28.46 16.62
CA TRP A 628 28.44 -28.56 15.20
C TRP A 628 28.45 -27.19 14.52
N ALA A 629 27.88 -26.15 15.14
CA ALA A 629 27.89 -24.80 14.60
C ALA A 629 29.32 -24.26 14.38
N LYS A 630 30.25 -24.53 15.29
CA LYS A 630 31.67 -24.15 15.13
C LYS A 630 32.35 -24.95 14.01
N GLN A 631 31.97 -26.20 13.80
CA GLN A 631 32.47 -27.02 12.69
C GLN A 631 31.98 -26.49 11.35
N ASP A 632 30.69 -26.18 11.25
CA ASP A 632 30.07 -25.64 10.05
C ASP A 632 30.64 -24.25 9.71
N ALA A 633 30.76 -23.36 10.71
CA ALA A 633 31.36 -22.05 10.49
C ALA A 633 32.84 -22.11 10.06
N ALA A 634 33.60 -23.09 10.58
CA ALA A 634 34.98 -23.32 10.16
C ALA A 634 35.09 -23.93 8.76
N HIS A 635 34.08 -24.68 8.31
CA HIS A 635 34.01 -25.21 6.95
C HIS A 635 33.78 -24.08 5.95
N GLU A 636 32.86 -23.16 6.23
CA GLU A 636 32.59 -22.01 5.35
C GLU A 636 33.79 -21.09 5.21
N LEU A 637 34.54 -20.80 6.28
CA LEU A 637 35.74 -19.95 6.20
C LEU A 637 36.87 -20.53 5.33
N ARG A 638 36.79 -21.81 4.94
CA ARG A 638 37.79 -22.47 4.07
C ARG A 638 37.41 -22.44 2.59
N HIS A 639 36.15 -22.12 2.27
CA HIS A 639 35.59 -22.09 0.93
C HIS A 639 35.23 -20.67 0.53
#